data_AF-A0AAE0F0T7-F1
#
_entry.id   AF-A0AAE0F0T7-F1
#
_cell.length_a   1.000
_cell.length_b   1.000
_cell.length_c   1.000
_cell.angle_alpha   90.00
_cell.angle_beta   90.00
_cell.angle_gamma   90.00
#
_symmetry.space_group_name_H-M   'P 1'
#
loop_
_entity.id
_entity.type
_entity.pdbx_description
1 polymer ?
#
loop_
_entity_poly.entity_id
_entity_poly.type
_entity_poly.pdbx_seq_one_letter_code
_entity_poly.pdbx_strand_id
1 'polypeptide(L)'
;MTPVVLASQVAARRVVSDRIQVQSRDSIIELQATNIELTKKLASSERTTDQMIARNKHLQKESETLADTLETYRISIEQLGEEVAARDRALLRASTTVEEAERNILTQANHKKEIAELKQRNVRLEAEVTEKEISVERHLHSQKQLELHIKELGLRLEEHVLAAAQKEKEVKEKEIHEKNCNQRRLEEVTSLHQHHVAELTLAKEESQKSTGQQLKVLEERLSTLELKETELKAKLALEEEASRRWKEQAQLTDASCKELEAKLAVEQTLHEEGLMKARAALEGEKHLLASALESDLRKENADLVLSTSKERRLLEAQIRELQQQQLAHVALEGELREELGAARANCMAVQANAMAAEERAGDFEAQLEATQSANVAARDELAVRMRQAEEELRAQKRQAEEELQAQKRQAEEELQAQKRQAEEELRELAQAVLSLMGEGMSSASDGSKGSVVDTSALKSNVERVLLVFKQNADERAEGLGNKVLKQNRALAEMEAQLGGMAQNLQASDAKLVESAAMVVTLQEQVTEKRQRHDDELKELRAQLSMRNIEVDAAQDRLKLRDREMEDMQAKMAEAEMIEAELDIMRMDSQQFEQAIGQLQTEVQNARAGRRLAEAEVDRIASRHGPMACTVLDNDHLLNLKRDYENARERINHMSEKITRLQEHVDDLESINRKLKLELSMQTKPLDEDTSSDDEDEKMHAARQSPAKSPRNFPKETNLKTLAQSSFTPRQRLQLRRLRHGGW
;
A
#
# COMPACT_ATOMS: atom_id res chain seq x y z
N MET A 1 15.56 -149.43 108.98
CA MET A 1 15.69 -148.70 107.71
C MET A 1 15.19 -147.27 107.89
N THR A 2 15.99 -146.31 107.39
CA THR A 2 15.71 -144.88 107.09
C THR A 2 15.11 -143.95 108.16
N PRO A 3 15.97 -143.17 108.85
CA PRO A 3 15.69 -141.75 109.13
C PRO A 3 16.82 -140.76 108.75
N VAL A 4 18.04 -141.22 108.45
CA VAL A 4 19.21 -140.34 108.23
C VAL A 4 19.28 -139.74 106.81
N VAL A 5 18.73 -140.44 105.80
CA VAL A 5 18.75 -139.97 104.40
C VAL A 5 17.76 -138.83 104.14
N LEU A 6 16.64 -138.78 104.88
CA LEU A 6 15.61 -137.73 104.74
C LEU A 6 16.06 -136.39 105.34
N ALA A 7 16.84 -136.39 106.44
CA ALA A 7 17.33 -135.14 107.05
C ALA A 7 18.37 -134.42 106.16
N SER A 8 19.24 -135.16 105.48
CA SER A 8 20.25 -134.61 104.55
C SER A 8 19.61 -134.00 103.28
N GLN A 9 18.59 -134.67 102.71
CA GLN A 9 17.89 -134.12 101.53
C GLN A 9 17.05 -132.88 101.85
N VAL A 10 16.46 -132.77 103.05
CA VAL A 10 15.72 -131.57 103.46
C VAL A 10 16.66 -130.38 103.72
N ALA A 11 17.85 -130.61 104.31
CA ALA A 11 18.85 -129.57 104.49
C ALA A 11 19.42 -129.08 103.14
N ALA A 12 19.73 -129.98 102.21
CA ALA A 12 20.20 -129.63 100.87
C ALA A 12 19.14 -128.85 100.07
N ARG A 13 17.86 -129.23 100.16
CA ARG A 13 16.76 -128.48 99.52
C ARG A 13 16.55 -127.09 100.12
N ARG A 14 16.74 -126.91 101.43
CA ARG A 14 16.71 -125.57 102.06
C ARG A 14 17.87 -124.70 101.59
N VAL A 15 19.10 -125.23 101.55
CA VAL A 15 20.26 -124.47 101.06
C VAL A 15 20.10 -124.07 99.58
N VAL A 16 19.55 -124.95 98.73
CA VAL A 16 19.26 -124.61 97.33
C VAL A 16 18.12 -123.60 97.21
N SER A 17 17.05 -123.73 98.00
CA SER A 17 15.93 -122.79 98.03
C SER A 17 16.37 -121.39 98.51
N ASP A 18 17.15 -121.32 99.58
CA ASP A 18 17.67 -120.07 100.12
C ASP A 18 18.66 -119.42 99.14
N ARG A 19 19.49 -120.21 98.46
CA ARG A 19 20.39 -119.70 97.40
C ARG A 19 19.62 -119.18 96.19
N ILE A 20 18.54 -119.84 95.76
CA ILE A 20 17.67 -119.36 94.68
C ILE A 20 16.93 -118.10 95.11
N GLN A 21 16.47 -118.00 96.37
CA GLN A 21 15.81 -116.81 96.89
C GLN A 21 16.77 -115.63 97.05
N VAL A 22 18.02 -115.86 97.44
CA VAL A 22 19.05 -114.82 97.49
C VAL A 22 19.43 -114.37 96.09
N GLN A 23 19.66 -115.30 95.15
CA GLN A 23 19.94 -114.96 93.75
C GLN A 23 18.77 -114.22 93.09
N SER A 24 17.52 -114.59 93.36
CA SER A 24 16.37 -113.87 92.81
C SER A 24 16.21 -112.48 93.43
N ARG A 25 16.49 -112.32 94.72
CA ARG A 25 16.51 -111.00 95.37
C ARG A 25 17.60 -110.10 94.83
N ASP A 26 18.81 -110.63 94.64
CA ASP A 26 19.93 -109.87 94.09
C ASP A 26 19.64 -109.44 92.64
N SER A 27 19.09 -110.34 91.80
CA SER A 27 18.65 -109.98 90.46
C SER A 27 17.50 -108.97 90.43
N ILE A 28 16.56 -109.04 91.39
CA ILE A 28 15.47 -108.04 91.51
C ILE A 28 16.04 -106.69 91.93
N ILE A 29 16.99 -106.64 92.86
CA ILE A 29 17.64 -105.40 93.29
C ILE A 29 18.44 -104.78 92.14
N GLU A 30 19.16 -105.59 91.37
CA GLU A 30 19.91 -105.13 90.18
C GLU A 30 18.96 -104.61 89.08
N LEU A 31 17.85 -105.29 88.82
CA LEU A 31 16.81 -104.82 87.90
C LEU A 31 16.13 -103.54 88.40
N GLN A 32 15.91 -103.39 89.71
CA GLN A 32 15.38 -102.15 90.29
C GLN A 32 16.39 -101.01 90.19
N ALA A 33 17.68 -101.26 90.44
CA ALA A 33 18.74 -100.26 90.32
C ALA A 33 18.88 -99.77 88.88
N THR A 34 18.91 -100.68 87.91
CA THR A 34 18.96 -100.35 86.48
C THR A 34 17.71 -99.62 86.02
N ASN A 35 16.51 -99.99 86.49
CA ASN A 35 15.27 -99.27 86.17
C ASN A 35 15.28 -97.84 86.75
N ILE A 36 15.78 -97.65 87.98
CA ILE A 36 15.96 -96.31 88.57
C ILE A 36 16.96 -95.49 87.75
N GLU A 37 18.07 -96.11 87.29
CA GLU A 37 19.06 -95.43 86.46
C GLU A 37 18.49 -95.03 85.09
N LEU A 38 17.74 -95.92 84.44
CA LEU A 38 17.04 -95.64 83.17
C LEU A 38 15.99 -94.55 83.35
N THR A 39 15.24 -94.55 84.45
CA THR A 39 14.27 -93.50 84.77
C THR A 39 14.95 -92.15 84.97
N LYS A 40 16.12 -92.11 85.63
CA LYS A 40 16.93 -90.89 85.75
C LYS A 40 17.46 -90.40 84.41
N LYS A 41 17.93 -91.31 83.54
CA LYS A 41 18.39 -90.98 82.19
C LYS A 41 17.23 -90.46 81.33
N LEU A 42 16.06 -91.08 81.40
CA LEU A 42 14.86 -90.64 80.70
C LEU A 42 14.44 -89.23 81.16
N ALA A 43 14.36 -88.99 82.48
CA ALA A 43 14.05 -87.67 83.02
C ALA A 43 15.09 -86.60 82.64
N SER A 44 16.38 -86.97 82.52
CA SER A 44 17.41 -86.05 82.03
C SER A 44 17.24 -85.75 80.53
N SER A 45 16.88 -86.75 79.73
CA SER A 45 16.58 -86.59 78.31
C SER A 45 15.36 -85.70 78.09
N GLU A 46 14.28 -85.90 78.86
CA GLU A 46 13.07 -85.08 78.82
C GLU A 46 13.37 -83.61 79.13
N ARG A 47 14.19 -83.34 80.16
CA ARG A 47 14.63 -81.97 80.45
C ARG A 47 15.44 -81.35 79.31
N THR A 48 16.31 -82.13 78.65
CA THR A 48 17.05 -81.62 77.49
C THR A 48 16.14 -81.33 76.31
N THR A 49 15.12 -82.18 76.05
CA THR A 49 14.14 -81.91 75.00
C THR A 49 13.28 -80.69 75.31
N ASP A 50 12.87 -80.51 76.57
CA ASP A 50 12.11 -79.32 76.99
C ASP A 50 12.95 -78.04 76.84
N GLN A 51 14.23 -78.09 77.18
CA GLN A 51 15.17 -76.99 76.95
C GLN A 51 15.33 -76.67 75.46
N MET A 52 15.41 -77.70 74.60
CA MET A 52 15.47 -77.51 73.14
C MET A 52 14.18 -76.90 72.59
N ILE A 53 13.01 -77.34 73.07
CA ILE A 53 11.72 -76.78 72.69
C ILE A 53 11.60 -75.31 73.13
N ALA A 54 12.01 -74.99 74.36
CA ALA A 54 12.01 -73.62 74.87
C ALA A 54 12.96 -72.72 74.06
N ARG A 55 14.14 -73.22 73.71
CA ARG A 55 15.10 -72.51 72.86
C ARG A 55 14.56 -72.27 71.45
N ASN A 56 13.93 -73.28 70.84
CA ASN A 56 13.30 -73.11 69.52
C ASN A 56 12.16 -72.10 69.55
N LYS A 57 11.34 -72.09 70.61
CA LYS A 57 10.31 -71.05 70.80
C LYS A 57 10.91 -69.65 70.96
N HIS A 58 12.05 -69.52 71.62
CA HIS A 58 12.77 -68.25 71.73
C HIS A 58 13.29 -67.77 70.37
N LEU A 59 13.99 -68.65 69.64
CA LEU A 59 14.52 -68.36 68.31
C LEU A 59 13.40 -68.00 67.32
N GLN A 60 12.25 -68.66 67.41
CA GLN A 60 11.09 -68.32 66.61
C GLN A 60 10.58 -66.90 66.90
N LYS A 61 10.48 -66.52 68.17
CA LYS A 61 10.11 -65.14 68.56
C LYS A 61 11.13 -64.12 68.07
N GLU A 62 12.43 -64.41 68.19
CA GLU A 62 13.48 -63.54 67.66
C GLU A 62 13.37 -63.39 66.13
N SER A 63 13.10 -64.49 65.42
CA SER A 63 12.86 -64.47 63.97
C SER A 63 11.64 -63.64 63.59
N GLU A 64 10.54 -63.73 64.35
CA GLU A 64 9.33 -62.92 64.15
C GLU A 64 9.64 -61.42 64.38
N THR A 65 10.35 -61.08 65.46
CA THR A 65 10.75 -59.67 65.70
C THR A 65 11.68 -59.13 64.61
N LEU A 66 12.60 -59.95 64.09
CA LEU A 66 13.47 -59.55 62.99
C LEU A 66 12.68 -59.33 61.71
N ALA A 67 11.70 -60.20 61.41
CA ALA A 67 10.82 -60.01 60.27
C ALA A 67 10.04 -58.69 60.35
N ASP A 68 9.49 -58.36 61.52
CA ASP A 68 8.78 -57.09 61.74
C ASP A 68 9.70 -55.86 61.56
N THR A 69 10.95 -55.94 62.04
CA THR A 69 11.93 -54.85 61.82
C THR A 69 12.32 -54.71 60.35
N LEU A 70 12.48 -55.82 59.63
CA LEU A 70 12.80 -55.80 58.20
C LEU A 70 11.65 -55.22 57.37
N GLU A 71 10.41 -55.54 57.72
CA GLU A 71 9.24 -54.96 57.06
C GLU A 71 9.15 -53.45 57.33
N THR A 72 9.45 -53.02 58.55
CA THR A 72 9.52 -51.59 58.89
C THR A 72 10.59 -50.85 58.06
N TYR A 73 11.77 -51.46 57.88
CA TYR A 73 12.81 -50.91 57.02
C TYR A 73 12.39 -50.90 55.55
N ARG A 74 11.70 -51.95 55.08
CA ARG A 74 11.19 -52.01 53.70
C ARG A 74 10.23 -50.85 53.41
N ILE A 75 9.27 -50.62 54.30
CA ILE A 75 8.32 -49.50 54.20
C ILE A 75 9.05 -48.16 54.20
N SER A 76 10.06 -47.99 55.08
CA SER A 76 10.86 -46.75 55.14
C SER A 76 11.66 -46.50 53.85
N ILE A 77 12.20 -47.56 53.23
CA ILE A 77 12.92 -47.48 51.95
C ILE A 77 11.96 -47.14 50.81
N GLU A 78 10.77 -47.75 50.78
CA GLU A 78 9.73 -47.44 49.79
C GLU A 78 9.30 -45.97 49.89
N GLN A 79 9.07 -45.45 51.11
CA GLN A 79 8.75 -44.04 51.34
C GLN A 79 9.88 -43.09 50.88
N LEU A 80 11.13 -43.39 51.20
CA LEU A 80 12.27 -42.61 50.71
C LEU A 80 12.39 -42.65 49.18
N GLY A 81 12.07 -43.80 48.55
CA GLY A 81 12.00 -43.92 47.10
C GLY A 81 10.94 -43.02 46.49
N GLU A 82 9.75 -42.95 47.10
CA GLU A 82 8.68 -42.05 46.68
C GLU A 82 9.03 -40.58 46.86
N GLU A 83 9.70 -40.21 47.96
CA GLU A 83 10.18 -38.85 48.20
C GLU A 83 11.23 -38.42 47.18
N VAL A 84 12.19 -39.30 46.85
CA VAL A 84 13.19 -39.04 45.80
C VAL A 84 12.51 -38.89 44.44
N ALA A 85 11.58 -39.78 44.08
CA ALA A 85 10.83 -39.67 42.83
C ALA A 85 9.96 -38.40 42.77
N ALA A 86 9.39 -37.96 43.89
CA ALA A 86 8.67 -36.69 43.98
C ALA A 86 9.60 -35.49 43.79
N ARG A 87 10.79 -35.52 44.38
CA ARG A 87 11.82 -34.49 44.22
C ARG A 87 12.32 -34.41 42.78
N ASP A 88 12.57 -35.55 42.14
CA ASP A 88 13.00 -35.61 40.73
C ASP A 88 11.92 -35.06 39.79
N ARG A 89 10.64 -35.39 40.04
CA ARG A 89 9.51 -34.80 39.31
C ARG A 89 9.43 -33.28 39.51
N ALA A 90 9.68 -32.78 40.72
CA ALA A 90 9.69 -31.35 41.00
C ALA A 90 10.87 -30.63 40.29
N LEU A 91 12.06 -31.23 40.29
CA LEU A 91 13.22 -30.71 39.58
C LEU A 91 12.99 -30.72 38.06
N LEU A 92 12.35 -31.75 37.51
CA LEU A 92 12.01 -31.80 36.09
C LEU A 92 11.05 -30.66 35.71
N ARG A 93 10.01 -30.42 36.52
CA ARG A 93 9.09 -29.29 36.32
C ARG A 93 9.80 -27.94 36.39
N ALA A 94 10.71 -27.78 37.35
CA ALA A 94 11.50 -26.56 37.46
C ALA A 94 12.41 -26.36 36.23
N SER A 95 13.04 -27.43 35.74
CA SER A 95 13.85 -27.39 34.50
C SER A 95 13.01 -26.95 33.30
N THR A 96 11.82 -27.53 33.11
CA THR A 96 10.94 -27.15 31.99
C THR A 96 10.50 -25.69 32.07
N THR A 97 10.24 -25.16 33.27
CA THR A 97 9.88 -23.74 33.42
C THR A 97 11.04 -22.80 33.13
N VAL A 98 12.28 -23.22 33.41
CA VAL A 98 13.48 -22.44 33.07
C VAL A 98 13.71 -22.44 31.56
N GLU A 99 13.59 -23.59 30.91
CA GLU A 99 13.70 -23.70 29.44
C GLU A 99 12.63 -22.85 28.73
N GLU A 100 11.40 -22.86 29.22
CA GLU A 100 10.30 -22.05 28.68
C GLU A 100 10.56 -20.55 28.88
N ALA A 101 11.10 -20.14 30.03
CA ALA A 101 11.53 -18.77 30.27
C ALA A 101 12.68 -18.34 29.34
N GLU A 102 13.67 -19.22 29.10
CA GLU A 102 14.76 -18.97 28.16
C GLU A 102 14.27 -18.82 26.72
N ARG A 103 13.34 -19.67 26.27
CA ARG A 103 12.68 -19.53 24.96
C ARG A 103 11.94 -18.20 24.85
N ASN A 104 11.20 -17.81 25.88
CA ASN A 104 10.48 -16.53 25.91
C ASN A 104 11.42 -15.32 25.89
N ILE A 105 12.59 -15.40 26.54
CA ILE A 105 13.62 -14.35 26.46
C ILE A 105 14.21 -14.28 25.04
N LEU A 106 14.45 -15.44 24.41
CA LEU A 106 14.99 -15.50 23.06
C LEU A 106 14.00 -14.96 22.02
N THR A 107 12.71 -15.31 22.10
CA THR A 107 11.68 -14.76 21.22
C THR A 107 11.52 -13.26 21.40
N GLN A 108 11.55 -12.75 22.64
CA GLN A 108 11.56 -11.30 22.89
C GLN A 108 12.81 -10.60 22.33
N ALA A 109 13.97 -11.24 22.39
CA ALA A 109 15.20 -10.70 21.79
C ALA A 109 15.09 -10.64 20.25
N ASN A 110 14.53 -11.67 19.62
CA ASN A 110 14.29 -11.71 18.19
C ASN A 110 13.28 -10.64 17.74
N HIS A 111 12.14 -10.49 18.45
CA HIS A 111 11.19 -9.42 18.15
C HIS A 111 11.81 -8.03 18.29
N LYS A 112 12.68 -7.81 19.29
CA LYS A 112 13.41 -6.53 19.43
C LYS A 112 14.36 -6.27 18.25
N LYS A 113 15.02 -7.32 17.75
CA LYS A 113 15.90 -7.24 16.58
C LYS A 113 15.09 -6.91 15.32
N GLU A 114 13.98 -7.60 15.10
CA GLU A 114 13.07 -7.36 13.96
C GLU A 114 12.48 -5.94 14.00
N ILE A 115 12.04 -5.47 15.16
CA ILE A 115 11.58 -4.08 15.34
C ILE A 115 12.70 -3.07 15.01
N ALA A 116 13.95 -3.36 15.37
CA ALA A 116 15.07 -2.49 15.04
C ALA A 116 15.36 -2.46 13.53
N GLU A 117 15.29 -3.62 12.86
CA GLU A 117 15.45 -3.75 11.41
C GLU A 117 14.31 -3.05 10.65
N LEU A 118 13.07 -3.20 11.10
CA LEU A 118 11.90 -2.50 10.54
C LEU A 118 12.02 -0.98 10.71
N LYS A 119 12.50 -0.50 11.87
CA LYS A 119 12.79 0.93 12.06
C LYS A 119 13.87 1.42 11.11
N GLN A 120 14.94 0.65 10.91
CA GLN A 120 15.99 1.01 9.96
C GLN A 120 15.47 1.02 8.52
N ARG A 121 14.62 0.06 8.14
CA ARG A 121 13.98 0.01 6.83
C ARG A 121 13.05 1.20 6.61
N ASN A 122 12.25 1.60 7.60
CA ASN A 122 11.41 2.79 7.51
C ASN A 122 12.24 4.07 7.30
N VAL A 123 13.35 4.23 8.03
CA VAL A 123 14.24 5.39 7.82
C VAL A 123 14.82 5.41 6.39
N ARG A 124 15.16 4.24 5.81
CA ARG A 124 15.61 4.15 4.41
C ARG A 124 14.49 4.52 3.43
N LEU A 125 13.27 4.01 3.65
CA LEU A 125 12.12 4.33 2.80
C LEU A 125 11.75 5.82 2.88
N GLU A 126 11.78 6.42 4.07
CA GLU A 126 11.59 7.86 4.24
C GLU A 126 12.65 8.65 3.46
N ALA A 127 13.92 8.23 3.51
CA ALA A 127 14.98 8.85 2.71
C ALA A 127 14.72 8.71 1.20
N GLU A 128 14.31 7.54 0.71
CA GLU A 128 13.96 7.34 -0.71
C GLU A 128 12.75 8.17 -1.15
N VAL A 129 11.73 8.32 -0.29
CA VAL A 129 10.57 9.18 -0.57
C VAL A 129 11.01 10.63 -0.68
N THR A 130 11.80 11.13 0.27
CA THR A 130 12.31 12.52 0.19
C THR A 130 13.20 12.75 -1.04
N GLU A 131 14.00 11.77 -1.45
CA GLU A 131 14.80 11.87 -2.68
C GLU A 131 13.91 11.93 -3.93
N LYS A 132 12.84 11.11 -3.98
CA LYS A 132 11.86 11.14 -5.06
C LYS A 132 11.07 12.45 -5.09
N GLU A 133 10.68 12.98 -3.93
CA GLU A 133 10.03 14.29 -3.82
C GLU A 133 10.93 15.40 -4.37
N ILE A 134 12.21 15.42 -3.98
CA ILE A 134 13.20 16.37 -4.53
C ILE A 134 13.34 16.19 -6.05
N SER A 135 13.32 14.96 -6.55
CA SER A 135 13.38 14.69 -8.00
C SER A 135 12.14 15.22 -8.73
N VAL A 136 10.95 15.03 -8.16
CA VAL A 136 9.69 15.56 -8.71
C VAL A 136 9.71 17.09 -8.70
N GLU A 137 10.16 17.73 -7.62
CA GLU A 137 10.30 19.19 -7.57
C GLU A 137 11.28 19.73 -8.62
N ARG A 138 12.41 19.04 -8.85
CA ARG A 138 13.35 19.39 -9.92
C ARG A 138 12.72 19.29 -11.31
N HIS A 139 11.95 18.22 -11.56
CA HIS A 139 11.21 18.08 -12.81
C HIS A 139 10.14 19.16 -12.99
N LEU A 140 9.38 19.47 -11.93
CA LEU A 140 8.38 20.52 -11.95
C LEU A 140 9.01 21.90 -12.19
N HIS A 141 10.17 22.17 -11.59
CA HIS A 141 10.93 23.39 -11.84
C HIS A 141 11.42 23.47 -13.29
N SER A 142 11.96 22.37 -13.83
CA SER A 142 12.38 22.30 -15.23
C SER A 142 11.20 22.50 -16.19
N GLN A 143 10.02 21.96 -15.87
CA GLN A 143 8.81 22.15 -16.66
C GLN A 143 8.36 23.60 -16.64
N LYS A 144 8.36 24.26 -15.48
CA LYS A 144 8.05 25.70 -15.36
C LYS A 144 9.02 26.56 -16.17
N GLN A 145 10.32 26.22 -16.19
CA GLN A 145 11.29 26.91 -17.04
C GLN A 145 11.00 26.74 -18.53
N LEU A 146 10.62 25.53 -18.96
CA LEU A 146 10.22 25.28 -20.35
C LEU A 146 8.95 26.06 -20.72
N GLU A 147 7.95 26.11 -19.84
CA GLU A 147 6.74 26.90 -20.06
C GLU A 147 7.03 28.40 -20.19
N LEU A 148 7.92 28.94 -19.35
CA LEU A 148 8.38 30.33 -19.47
C LEU A 148 9.10 30.58 -20.80
N HIS A 149 9.97 29.64 -21.22
CA HIS A 149 10.67 29.76 -22.49
C HIS A 149 9.71 29.70 -23.70
N ILE A 150 8.70 28.83 -23.65
CA ILE A 150 7.65 28.77 -24.68
C ILE A 150 6.86 30.09 -24.74
N LYS A 151 6.51 30.66 -23.59
CA LYS A 151 5.83 31.98 -23.54
C LYS A 151 6.71 33.08 -24.13
N GLU A 152 8.00 33.09 -23.83
CA GLU A 152 8.95 34.05 -24.40
C GLU A 152 9.08 33.90 -25.93
N LEU A 153 9.16 32.68 -26.43
CA LEU A 153 9.15 32.40 -27.87
C LEU A 153 7.84 32.83 -28.54
N GLY A 154 6.70 32.63 -27.87
CA GLY A 154 5.39 33.12 -28.32
C GLY A 154 5.35 34.63 -28.48
N LEU A 155 5.83 35.38 -27.49
CA LEU A 155 5.91 36.84 -27.55
C LEU A 155 6.84 37.31 -28.69
N ARG A 156 8.00 36.69 -28.87
CA ARG A 156 8.90 37.01 -29.99
C ARG A 156 8.26 36.72 -31.34
N LEU A 157 7.47 35.64 -31.45
CA LEU A 157 6.74 35.32 -32.68
C LEU A 157 5.69 36.40 -32.98
N GLU A 158 4.94 36.85 -31.97
CA GLU A 158 3.97 37.94 -32.11
C GLU A 158 4.64 39.25 -32.56
N GLU A 159 5.80 39.60 -31.99
CA GLU A 159 6.60 40.76 -32.43
C GLU A 159 7.02 40.63 -33.90
N HIS A 160 7.47 39.44 -34.33
CA HIS A 160 7.83 39.19 -35.72
C HIS A 160 6.62 39.27 -36.67
N VAL A 161 5.45 38.77 -36.26
CA VAL A 161 4.21 38.85 -37.04
C VAL A 161 3.76 40.29 -37.18
N LEU A 162 3.80 41.08 -36.10
CA LEU A 162 3.48 42.51 -36.14
C LEU A 162 4.45 43.28 -37.05
N ALA A 163 5.76 43.01 -36.94
CA ALA A 163 6.76 43.61 -37.81
C ALA A 163 6.55 43.23 -39.29
N ALA A 164 6.15 41.99 -39.58
CA ALA A 164 5.81 41.55 -40.94
C ALA A 164 4.56 42.24 -41.48
N ALA A 165 3.50 42.36 -40.67
CA ALA A 165 2.28 43.06 -41.03
C ALA A 165 2.54 44.56 -41.31
N GLN A 166 3.44 45.18 -40.54
CA GLN A 166 3.83 46.57 -40.76
C GLN A 166 4.63 46.75 -42.06
N LYS A 167 5.55 45.83 -42.37
CA LYS A 167 6.24 45.82 -43.67
C LYS A 167 5.26 45.61 -44.82
N GLU A 168 4.27 44.73 -44.69
CA GLU A 168 3.25 44.53 -45.71
C GLU A 168 2.43 45.81 -45.94
N LYS A 169 2.08 46.53 -44.86
CA LYS A 169 1.43 47.83 -44.95
C LYS A 169 2.29 48.86 -45.70
N GLU A 170 3.58 48.95 -45.39
CA GLU A 170 4.52 49.85 -46.09
C GLU A 170 4.64 49.50 -47.59
N VAL A 171 4.66 48.21 -47.93
CA VAL A 171 4.67 47.75 -49.33
C VAL A 171 3.38 48.17 -50.04
N LYS A 172 2.22 47.97 -49.41
CA LYS A 172 0.92 48.40 -49.97
C LYS A 172 0.84 49.93 -50.15
N GLU A 173 1.36 50.70 -49.20
CA GLU A 173 1.41 52.16 -49.31
C GLU A 173 2.33 52.61 -50.46
N LYS A 174 3.49 51.95 -50.66
CA LYS A 174 4.37 52.18 -51.81
C LYS A 174 3.69 51.82 -53.13
N GLU A 175 2.99 50.68 -53.20
CA GLU A 175 2.22 50.30 -54.38
C GLU A 175 1.12 51.31 -54.71
N ILE A 176 0.39 51.83 -53.71
CA ILE A 176 -0.62 52.87 -53.90
C ILE A 176 0.03 54.16 -54.41
N HIS A 177 1.17 54.55 -53.83
CA HIS A 177 1.90 55.73 -54.28
C HIS A 177 2.39 55.59 -55.72
N GLU A 178 2.92 54.42 -56.08
CA GLU A 178 3.37 54.11 -57.44
C GLU A 178 2.20 54.08 -58.44
N LYS A 179 1.06 53.48 -58.07
CA LYS A 179 -0.18 53.54 -58.86
C LYS A 179 -0.64 54.97 -59.09
N ASN A 180 -0.63 55.82 -58.05
CA ASN A 180 -0.98 57.24 -58.16
C ASN A 180 0.01 58.02 -59.04
N CYS A 181 1.31 57.71 -58.95
CA CYS A 181 2.33 58.33 -59.79
C CYS A 181 2.18 57.91 -61.26
N ASN A 182 1.90 56.64 -61.51
CA ASN A 182 1.61 56.12 -62.85
C ASN A 182 0.31 56.67 -63.40
N GLN A 183 -0.71 56.88 -62.56
CA GLN A 183 -1.96 57.51 -62.97
C GLN A 183 -1.76 58.99 -63.34
N ARG A 184 -0.97 59.76 -62.59
CA ARG A 184 -0.60 61.12 -62.99
C ARG A 184 0.19 61.15 -64.30
N ARG A 185 1.14 60.23 -64.48
CA ARG A 185 1.86 60.09 -65.75
C ARG A 185 0.90 59.76 -66.89
N LEU A 186 -0.09 58.90 -66.65
CA LEU A 186 -1.11 58.58 -67.64
C LEU A 186 -1.96 59.81 -67.95
N GLU A 187 -2.38 60.59 -66.96
CA GLU A 187 -3.12 61.85 -67.13
C GLU A 187 -2.30 62.88 -67.91
N GLU A 188 -1.01 62.99 -67.62
CA GLU A 188 -0.06 63.87 -68.33
C GLU A 188 0.14 63.42 -69.79
N VAL A 189 0.32 62.12 -70.03
CA VAL A 189 0.37 61.54 -71.39
C VAL A 189 -0.96 61.72 -72.11
N THR A 190 -2.09 61.63 -71.42
CA THR A 190 -3.42 61.83 -72.01
C THR A 190 -3.65 63.31 -72.36
N SER A 191 -3.17 64.22 -71.52
CA SER A 191 -3.18 65.67 -71.78
C SER A 191 -2.27 66.02 -72.96
N LEU A 192 -1.05 65.48 -73.00
CA LEU A 192 -0.14 65.60 -74.13
C LEU A 192 -0.74 64.98 -75.39
N HIS A 193 -1.41 63.83 -75.29
CA HIS A 193 -2.09 63.22 -76.42
C HIS A 193 -3.27 64.06 -76.88
N GLN A 194 -4.04 64.70 -76.01
CA GLN A 194 -5.09 65.64 -76.39
C GLN A 194 -4.51 66.90 -77.06
N HIS A 195 -3.37 67.41 -76.58
CA HIS A 195 -2.65 68.51 -77.21
C HIS A 195 -2.10 68.12 -78.58
N HIS A 196 -1.55 66.91 -78.70
CA HIS A 196 -1.02 66.37 -79.95
C HIS A 196 -2.14 65.99 -80.92
N VAL A 197 -3.30 65.54 -80.43
CA VAL A 197 -4.52 65.35 -81.24
C VAL A 197 -5.04 66.70 -81.73
N ALA A 198 -4.96 67.76 -80.92
CA ALA A 198 -5.29 69.13 -81.34
C ALA A 198 -4.32 69.65 -82.41
N GLU A 199 -3.02 69.43 -82.24
CA GLU A 199 -1.97 69.69 -83.24
C GLU A 199 -2.15 68.83 -84.50
N LEU A 200 -2.58 67.57 -84.35
CA LEU A 200 -2.90 66.68 -85.46
C LEU A 200 -4.21 67.07 -86.14
N THR A 201 -5.21 67.66 -85.46
CA THR A 201 -6.36 68.27 -86.17
C THR A 201 -5.95 69.51 -86.97
N LEU A 202 -4.92 70.25 -86.54
CA LEU A 202 -4.32 71.32 -87.33
C LEU A 202 -3.45 70.77 -88.48
N ALA A 203 -2.74 69.65 -88.29
CA ALA A 203 -1.90 69.01 -89.31
C ALA A 203 -2.68 68.08 -90.26
N LYS A 204 -3.91 67.69 -89.93
CA LYS A 204 -4.80 66.84 -90.75
C LYS A 204 -5.53 67.65 -91.84
N GLU A 205 -5.38 68.97 -91.87
CA GLU A 205 -5.63 69.78 -93.07
C GLU A 205 -4.48 69.71 -94.10
N GLU A 206 -3.32 69.13 -93.78
CA GLU A 206 -2.15 69.16 -94.68
C GLU A 206 -1.53 67.81 -95.08
N SER A 207 -1.96 66.65 -94.60
CA SER A 207 -1.26 65.42 -95.03
C SER A 207 -2.08 64.14 -94.95
N GLN A 208 -2.84 63.87 -96.02
CA GLN A 208 -3.08 62.51 -96.48
C GLN A 208 -1.79 61.94 -97.09
N LYS A 209 -1.17 60.97 -96.40
CA LYS A 209 -0.53 59.73 -96.91
C LYS A 209 0.62 59.32 -96.00
N SER A 210 0.49 58.16 -95.37
CA SER A 210 1.46 57.04 -95.49
C SER A 210 1.37 56.13 -94.26
N THR A 211 0.64 55.03 -94.43
CA THR A 211 0.54 53.91 -93.49
C THR A 211 1.86 53.16 -93.40
N GLY A 212 2.57 53.32 -92.27
CA GLY A 212 3.84 52.65 -92.01
C GLY A 212 4.11 52.27 -90.54
N GLN A 213 3.14 52.39 -89.63
CA GLN A 213 3.36 52.18 -88.19
C GLN A 213 2.67 50.95 -87.56
N GLN A 214 2.03 50.08 -88.36
CA GLN A 214 1.37 48.88 -87.82
C GLN A 214 2.29 47.64 -87.70
N LEU A 215 3.54 47.69 -88.20
CA LEU A 215 4.45 46.53 -88.15
C LEU A 215 5.38 46.50 -86.92
N LYS A 216 5.68 47.64 -86.29
CA LYS A 216 6.55 47.69 -85.10
C LYS A 216 5.89 47.18 -83.80
N VAL A 217 4.57 47.31 -83.70
CA VAL A 217 3.82 46.90 -82.49
C VAL A 217 3.66 45.37 -82.40
N LEU A 218 3.81 44.65 -83.53
CA LEU A 218 3.72 43.19 -83.56
C LEU A 218 5.05 42.50 -83.23
N GLU A 219 6.20 43.14 -83.52
CA GLU A 219 7.53 42.59 -83.19
C GLU A 219 7.85 42.62 -81.68
N GLU A 220 7.39 43.64 -80.95
CA GLU A 220 7.58 43.73 -79.49
C GLU A 220 6.71 42.72 -78.70
N ARG A 221 5.56 42.32 -79.27
CA ARG A 221 4.70 41.27 -78.69
C ARG A 221 5.22 39.85 -78.91
N LEU A 222 6.00 39.61 -79.96
CA LEU A 222 6.66 38.33 -80.20
C LEU A 222 7.83 38.12 -79.22
N SER A 223 8.63 39.15 -78.97
CA SER A 223 9.78 39.08 -78.06
C SER A 223 9.40 38.80 -76.60
N THR A 224 8.20 39.20 -76.17
CA THR A 224 7.70 38.97 -74.80
C THR A 224 7.13 37.56 -74.59
N LEU A 225 6.73 36.87 -75.67
CA LEU A 225 6.22 35.50 -75.59
C LEU A 225 7.36 34.46 -75.57
N GLU A 226 8.44 34.70 -76.31
CA GLU A 226 9.63 33.84 -76.30
C GLU A 226 10.28 33.77 -74.91
N LEU A 227 10.27 34.88 -74.17
CA LEU A 227 10.83 34.95 -72.82
C LEU A 227 10.02 34.10 -71.81
N LYS A 228 8.69 34.10 -71.94
CA LYS A 228 7.81 33.25 -71.12
C LYS A 228 7.94 31.76 -71.43
N GLU A 229 8.24 31.40 -72.67
CA GLU A 229 8.48 30.00 -73.04
C GLU A 229 9.76 29.45 -72.39
N THR A 230 10.81 30.27 -72.27
CA THR A 230 12.06 29.86 -71.60
C THR A 230 11.90 29.68 -70.09
N GLU A 231 11.11 30.52 -69.41
CA GLU A 231 10.80 30.36 -67.98
C GLU A 231 10.02 29.08 -67.69
N LEU A 232 9.07 28.71 -68.57
CA LEU A 232 8.29 27.48 -68.39
C LEU A 232 9.15 26.23 -68.60
N LYS A 233 10.08 26.25 -69.56
CA LYS A 233 11.06 25.15 -69.76
C LYS A 233 12.00 24.98 -68.56
N ALA A 234 12.42 26.07 -67.92
CA ALA A 234 13.26 26.01 -66.73
C ALA A 234 12.51 25.43 -65.50
N LYS A 235 11.22 25.75 -65.33
CA LYS A 235 10.40 25.19 -64.25
C LYS A 235 10.17 23.68 -64.42
N LEU A 236 9.92 23.23 -65.65
CA LEU A 236 9.74 21.80 -65.95
C LEU A 236 10.99 20.98 -65.62
N ALA A 237 12.18 21.51 -65.92
CA ALA A 237 13.46 20.84 -65.64
C ALA A 237 13.73 20.68 -64.13
N LEU A 238 13.36 21.67 -63.31
CA LEU A 238 13.51 21.58 -61.85
C LEU A 238 12.57 20.54 -61.23
N GLU A 239 11.36 20.38 -61.78
CA GLU A 239 10.38 19.40 -61.30
C GLU A 239 10.79 17.96 -61.64
N GLU A 240 11.37 17.75 -62.83
CA GLU A 240 11.95 16.45 -63.21
C GLU A 240 13.14 16.07 -62.33
N GLU A 241 13.98 17.03 -61.93
CA GLU A 241 15.12 16.79 -61.04
C GLU A 241 14.67 16.45 -59.61
N ALA A 242 13.63 17.12 -59.10
CA ALA A 242 13.02 16.80 -57.82
C ALA A 242 12.42 15.37 -57.80
N SER A 243 11.78 14.96 -58.91
CA SER A 243 11.26 13.60 -59.08
C SER A 243 12.36 12.53 -59.13
N ARG A 244 13.54 12.81 -59.67
CA ARG A 244 14.68 11.88 -59.66
C ARG A 244 15.24 11.68 -58.26
N ARG A 245 15.43 12.76 -57.50
CA ARG A 245 15.95 12.69 -56.12
C ARG A 245 15.04 11.89 -55.19
N TRP A 246 13.72 12.01 -55.36
CA TRP A 246 12.76 11.20 -54.61
C TRP A 246 12.86 9.69 -54.91
N LYS A 247 13.11 9.32 -56.17
CA LYS A 247 13.30 7.91 -56.56
C LYS A 247 14.61 7.32 -56.03
N GLU A 248 15.69 8.10 -56.04
CA GLU A 248 16.99 7.68 -55.47
C GLU A 248 16.91 7.50 -53.95
N GLN A 249 16.19 8.40 -53.26
CA GLN A 249 16.00 8.31 -51.81
C GLN A 249 15.16 7.08 -51.41
N ALA A 250 14.14 6.73 -52.20
CA ALA A 250 13.33 5.52 -51.98
C ALA A 250 14.13 4.22 -52.19
N GLN A 251 15.08 4.20 -53.12
CA GLN A 251 15.94 3.03 -53.36
C GLN A 251 16.97 2.82 -52.24
N LEU A 252 17.49 3.90 -51.66
CA LEU A 252 18.41 3.84 -50.51
C LEU A 252 17.72 3.30 -49.25
N THR A 253 16.46 3.66 -49.01
CA THR A 253 15.69 3.12 -47.88
C THR A 253 15.38 1.64 -48.03
N ASP A 254 15.08 1.18 -49.25
CA ASP A 254 14.76 -0.24 -49.51
C ASP A 254 16.01 -1.15 -49.39
N ALA A 255 17.19 -0.63 -49.75
CA ALA A 255 18.46 -1.32 -49.54
C ALA A 255 18.84 -1.44 -48.05
N SER A 256 18.60 -0.39 -47.25
CA SER A 256 18.87 -0.40 -45.81
C SER A 256 17.97 -1.39 -45.04
N CYS A 257 16.72 -1.57 -45.47
CA CYS A 257 15.81 -2.54 -44.86
C CYS A 257 16.27 -3.98 -45.10
N LYS A 258 16.68 -4.32 -46.33
CA LYS A 258 17.19 -5.66 -46.68
C LYS A 258 18.48 -6.03 -45.94
N GLU A 259 19.33 -5.04 -45.65
CA GLU A 259 20.55 -5.27 -44.85
C GLU A 259 20.24 -5.57 -43.37
N LEU A 260 19.20 -4.95 -42.81
CA LEU A 260 18.76 -5.23 -41.43
C LEU A 260 18.10 -6.61 -41.31
N GLU A 261 17.29 -7.01 -42.30
CA GLU A 261 16.69 -8.34 -42.37
C GLU A 261 17.75 -9.45 -42.46
N ALA A 262 18.82 -9.23 -43.24
CA ALA A 262 19.93 -10.17 -43.33
C ALA A 262 20.73 -10.29 -42.02
N LYS A 263 20.90 -9.19 -41.27
CA LYS A 263 21.58 -9.21 -39.95
C LYS A 263 20.76 -9.94 -38.89
N LEU A 264 19.43 -9.77 -38.91
CA LEU A 264 18.52 -10.46 -37.98
C LEU A 264 18.54 -11.99 -38.20
N ALA A 265 18.60 -12.44 -39.45
CA ALA A 265 18.69 -13.88 -39.78
C ALA A 265 20.02 -14.52 -39.30
N VAL A 266 21.12 -13.78 -39.34
CA VAL A 266 22.43 -14.26 -38.84
C VAL A 266 22.46 -14.33 -37.31
N GLU A 267 21.84 -13.39 -36.60
CA GLU A 267 21.77 -13.47 -35.13
C GLU A 267 20.89 -14.62 -34.64
N GLN A 268 19.78 -14.92 -35.33
CA GLN A 268 18.91 -16.05 -34.99
C GLN A 268 19.62 -17.40 -35.12
N THR A 269 20.39 -17.60 -36.20
CA THR A 269 21.15 -18.85 -36.40
C THR A 269 22.28 -19.04 -35.39
N LEU A 270 22.95 -17.96 -34.97
CA LEU A 270 23.98 -18.02 -33.92
C LEU A 270 23.39 -18.31 -32.54
N HIS A 271 22.17 -17.84 -32.26
CA HIS A 271 21.47 -18.12 -31.00
C HIS A 271 21.05 -19.59 -30.89
N GLU A 272 20.55 -20.18 -31.97
CA GLU A 272 20.17 -21.60 -32.03
C GLU A 272 21.37 -22.55 -31.90
N GLU A 273 22.52 -22.23 -32.51
CA GLU A 273 23.75 -22.99 -32.31
C GLU A 273 24.28 -22.90 -30.87
N GLY A 274 24.13 -21.73 -30.23
CA GLY A 274 24.49 -21.54 -28.83
C GLY A 274 23.66 -22.42 -27.88
N LEU A 275 22.34 -22.48 -28.10
CA LEU A 275 21.42 -23.30 -27.32
C LEU A 275 21.67 -24.81 -27.48
N MET A 276 22.02 -25.26 -28.68
CA MET A 276 22.35 -26.67 -28.95
C MET A 276 23.65 -27.09 -28.24
N LYS A 277 24.67 -26.23 -28.21
CA LYS A 277 25.92 -26.49 -27.49
C LYS A 277 25.72 -26.46 -25.97
N ALA A 278 24.87 -25.58 -25.44
CA ALA A 278 24.54 -25.54 -24.02
C ALA A 278 23.77 -26.79 -23.56
N ARG A 279 22.83 -27.29 -24.37
CA ARG A 279 22.10 -28.54 -24.07
C ARG A 279 23.01 -29.77 -24.04
N ALA A 280 23.94 -29.88 -24.99
CA ALA A 280 24.90 -30.98 -25.03
C ALA A 280 25.88 -30.96 -23.83
N ALA A 281 26.25 -29.78 -23.33
CA ALA A 281 27.08 -29.65 -22.13
C ALA A 281 26.32 -30.07 -20.85
N LEU A 282 25.05 -29.68 -20.73
CA LEU A 282 24.18 -30.04 -19.60
C LEU A 282 23.88 -31.55 -19.53
N GLU A 283 23.74 -32.23 -20.67
CA GLU A 283 23.56 -33.69 -20.70
C GLU A 283 24.82 -34.45 -20.29
N GLY A 284 26.02 -33.91 -20.56
CA GLY A 284 27.28 -34.46 -20.09
C GLY A 284 27.46 -34.39 -18.57
N GLU A 285 27.09 -33.26 -17.96
CA GLU A 285 27.15 -33.08 -16.50
C GLU A 285 26.10 -33.91 -15.75
N LYS A 286 24.91 -34.11 -16.35
CA LYS A 286 23.84 -34.95 -15.80
C LYS A 286 24.29 -36.41 -15.59
N HIS A 287 25.08 -36.96 -16.52
CA HIS A 287 25.60 -38.33 -16.40
C HIS A 287 26.72 -38.48 -15.34
N LEU A 288 27.53 -37.45 -15.14
CA LEU A 288 28.56 -37.43 -14.09
C LEU A 288 27.95 -37.24 -12.69
N LEU A 289 26.92 -36.40 -12.57
CA LEU A 289 26.18 -36.20 -11.31
C LEU A 289 25.36 -37.44 -10.92
N ALA A 290 24.74 -38.14 -11.87
CA ALA A 290 23.99 -39.37 -11.59
C ALA A 290 24.88 -40.50 -11.02
N SER A 291 26.12 -40.61 -11.52
CA SER A 291 27.08 -41.61 -11.01
C SER A 291 27.67 -41.24 -9.64
N ALA A 292 27.77 -39.95 -9.31
CA ALA A 292 28.19 -39.48 -7.99
C ALA A 292 27.07 -39.69 -6.94
N LEU A 293 25.83 -39.38 -7.30
CA LEU A 293 24.65 -39.57 -6.44
C LEU A 293 24.42 -41.04 -6.05
N GLU A 294 24.62 -42.00 -6.94
CA GLU A 294 24.50 -43.44 -6.60
C GLU A 294 25.56 -43.94 -5.61
N SER A 295 26.74 -43.31 -5.59
CA SER A 295 27.81 -43.63 -4.63
C SER A 295 27.52 -43.02 -3.26
N ASP A 296 26.97 -41.80 -3.22
CA ASP A 296 26.66 -41.11 -1.98
C ASP A 296 25.39 -41.68 -1.31
N LEU A 297 24.37 -42.07 -2.09
CA LEU A 297 23.16 -42.75 -1.59
C LEU A 297 23.45 -44.10 -0.91
N ARG A 298 24.56 -44.77 -1.24
CA ARG A 298 24.99 -46.01 -0.55
C ARG A 298 25.70 -45.76 0.77
N LYS A 299 26.30 -44.59 0.97
CA LYS A 299 26.85 -44.15 2.26
C LYS A 299 25.75 -43.57 3.16
N GLU A 300 24.85 -42.77 2.59
CA GLU A 300 23.74 -42.14 3.32
C GLU A 300 22.76 -43.17 3.87
N ASN A 301 22.49 -44.28 3.15
CA ASN A 301 21.64 -45.37 3.64
C ASN A 301 22.20 -46.11 4.88
N ALA A 302 23.52 -46.08 5.10
CA ALA A 302 24.12 -46.68 6.30
C ALA A 302 24.01 -45.74 7.52
N ASP A 303 24.03 -44.42 7.29
CA ASP A 303 23.85 -43.41 8.34
C ASP A 303 22.36 -43.17 8.66
N LEU A 304 21.44 -43.33 7.70
CA LEU A 304 19.98 -43.26 7.86
C LEU A 304 19.43 -44.28 8.87
N VAL A 305 20.02 -45.47 8.99
CA VAL A 305 19.57 -46.49 9.96
C VAL A 305 19.92 -46.10 11.41
N LEU A 306 20.94 -45.25 11.62
CA LEU A 306 21.28 -44.69 12.93
C LEU A 306 20.64 -43.30 13.16
N SER A 307 20.36 -42.55 12.08
CA SER A 307 19.68 -41.24 12.11
C SER A 307 18.19 -41.36 12.41
N THR A 308 17.49 -42.32 11.80
CA THR A 308 16.04 -42.53 11.96
C THR A 308 15.60 -42.75 13.41
N SER A 309 16.47 -43.27 14.29
CA SER A 309 16.19 -43.36 15.74
C SER A 309 16.31 -42.01 16.48
N LYS A 310 17.15 -41.08 16.01
CA LYS A 310 17.29 -39.73 16.57
C LYS A 310 16.29 -38.77 15.94
N GLU A 311 16.08 -38.85 14.64
CA GLU A 311 15.06 -38.13 13.89
C GLU A 311 13.65 -38.49 14.36
N ARG A 312 13.36 -39.76 14.70
CA ARG A 312 12.05 -40.11 15.30
C ARG A 312 11.83 -39.42 16.65
N ARG A 313 12.87 -39.27 17.48
CA ARG A 313 12.79 -38.52 18.75
C ARG A 313 12.71 -37.01 18.54
N LEU A 314 13.36 -36.50 17.49
CA LEU A 314 13.30 -35.09 17.10
C LEU A 314 11.93 -34.73 16.51
N LEU A 315 11.37 -35.58 15.65
CA LEU A 315 10.01 -35.47 15.10
C LEU A 315 8.97 -35.60 16.20
N GLU A 316 9.11 -36.52 17.16
CA GLU A 316 8.22 -36.58 18.32
C GLU A 316 8.32 -35.32 19.20
N ALA A 317 9.49 -34.66 19.26
CA ALA A 317 9.64 -33.38 19.94
C ALA A 317 9.04 -32.21 19.14
N GLN A 318 9.25 -32.18 17.83
CA GLN A 318 8.67 -31.19 16.91
C GLN A 318 7.16 -31.31 16.81
N ILE A 319 6.59 -32.52 16.85
CA ILE A 319 5.13 -32.74 16.90
C ILE A 319 4.57 -32.17 18.21
N ARG A 320 5.24 -32.35 19.35
CA ARG A 320 4.82 -31.75 20.62
C ARG A 320 4.94 -30.22 20.60
N GLU A 321 5.98 -29.68 19.95
CA GLU A 321 6.18 -28.25 19.79
C GLU A 321 5.13 -27.63 18.85
N LEU A 322 4.81 -28.29 17.74
CA LEU A 322 3.72 -27.90 16.83
C LEU A 322 2.35 -27.98 17.52
N GLN A 323 2.12 -28.98 18.37
CA GLN A 323 0.90 -29.05 19.20
C GLN A 323 0.83 -27.91 20.21
N GLN A 324 1.96 -27.52 20.82
CA GLN A 324 2.02 -26.33 21.68
C GLN A 324 1.82 -25.03 20.90
N GLN A 325 2.38 -24.92 19.69
CA GLN A 325 2.18 -23.77 18.81
C GLN A 325 0.74 -23.68 18.31
N GLN A 326 0.08 -24.80 17.99
CA GLN A 326 -1.35 -24.82 17.66
C GLN A 326 -2.22 -24.37 18.83
N LEU A 327 -1.92 -24.81 20.07
CA LEU A 327 -2.62 -24.33 21.26
C LEU A 327 -2.38 -22.82 21.50
N ALA A 328 -1.18 -22.33 21.23
CA ALA A 328 -0.87 -20.90 21.29
C ALA A 328 -1.57 -20.10 20.17
N HIS A 329 -1.70 -20.67 18.96
CA HIS A 329 -2.41 -20.06 17.85
C HIS A 329 -3.91 -19.96 18.12
N VAL A 330 -4.51 -21.00 18.72
CA VAL A 330 -5.91 -20.98 19.17
C VAL A 330 -6.13 -19.93 20.27
N ALA A 331 -5.16 -19.74 21.18
CA ALA A 331 -5.21 -18.67 22.18
C ALA A 331 -5.12 -17.27 21.54
N LEU A 332 -4.21 -17.08 20.59
CA LEU A 332 -4.05 -15.83 19.82
C LEU A 332 -5.27 -15.54 18.95
N GLU A 333 -5.91 -16.55 18.36
CA GLU A 333 -7.19 -16.38 17.62
C GLU A 333 -8.33 -15.95 18.54
N GLY A 334 -8.31 -16.37 19.80
CA GLY A 334 -9.21 -15.86 20.84
C GLY A 334 -9.00 -14.37 21.10
N GLU A 335 -7.75 -13.95 21.28
CA GLU A 335 -7.38 -12.54 21.49
C GLU A 335 -7.68 -11.68 20.24
N LEU A 336 -7.38 -12.17 19.03
CA LEU A 336 -7.70 -11.52 17.76
C LEU A 336 -9.20 -11.39 17.53
N ARG A 337 -10.02 -12.35 17.96
CA ARG A 337 -11.49 -12.25 17.92
C ARG A 337 -12.01 -11.19 18.89
N GLU A 338 -11.42 -11.05 20.08
CA GLU A 338 -11.75 -9.98 21.01
C GLU A 338 -11.33 -8.61 20.46
N GLU A 339 -10.13 -8.49 19.87
CA GLU A 339 -9.67 -7.26 19.21
C GLU A 339 -10.50 -6.90 17.98
N LEU A 340 -10.90 -7.88 17.15
CA LEU A 340 -11.84 -7.67 16.04
C LEU A 340 -13.23 -7.27 16.52
N GLY A 341 -13.68 -7.81 17.66
CA GLY A 341 -14.90 -7.39 18.33
C GLY A 341 -14.84 -5.94 18.79
N ALA A 342 -13.72 -5.54 19.41
CA ALA A 342 -13.46 -4.17 19.83
C ALA A 342 -13.29 -3.21 18.64
N ALA A 343 -12.63 -3.63 17.57
CA ALA A 343 -12.46 -2.87 16.34
C ALA A 343 -13.80 -2.67 15.60
N ARG A 344 -14.68 -3.69 15.57
CA ARG A 344 -16.05 -3.55 15.06
C ARG A 344 -16.88 -2.59 15.93
N ALA A 345 -16.77 -2.67 17.24
CA ALA A 345 -17.44 -1.74 18.15
C ALA A 345 -16.96 -0.29 17.93
N ASN A 346 -15.66 -0.09 17.75
CA ASN A 346 -15.08 1.22 17.42
C ASN A 346 -15.49 1.71 16.03
N CYS A 347 -15.54 0.83 15.02
CA CYS A 347 -16.00 1.18 13.68
C CYS A 347 -17.49 1.60 13.69
N MET A 348 -18.33 0.90 14.44
CA MET A 348 -19.74 1.27 14.64
C MET A 348 -19.86 2.61 15.38
N ALA A 349 -18.99 2.89 16.36
CA ALA A 349 -18.95 4.18 17.06
C ALA A 349 -18.48 5.33 16.16
N VAL A 350 -17.49 5.09 15.29
CA VAL A 350 -17.03 6.06 14.28
C VAL A 350 -18.12 6.31 13.24
N GLN A 351 -18.83 5.26 12.80
CA GLN A 351 -19.95 5.37 11.86
C GLN A 351 -21.13 6.13 12.48
N ALA A 352 -21.45 5.89 13.76
CA ALA A 352 -22.46 6.66 14.50
C ALA A 352 -22.06 8.14 14.65
N ASN A 353 -20.77 8.42 14.91
CA ASN A 353 -20.25 9.78 14.96
C ASN A 353 -20.20 10.46 13.59
N ALA A 354 -19.99 9.71 12.50
CA ALA A 354 -20.03 10.21 11.13
C ALA A 354 -21.47 10.56 10.71
N MET A 355 -22.46 9.73 11.03
CA MET A 355 -23.88 10.07 10.79
C MET A 355 -24.33 11.26 11.65
N ALA A 356 -23.85 11.36 12.90
CA ALA A 356 -24.09 12.53 13.75
C ALA A 356 -23.33 13.80 13.29
N ALA A 357 -22.29 13.65 12.46
CA ALA A 357 -21.59 14.77 11.82
C ALA A 357 -22.27 15.19 10.51
N GLU A 358 -22.89 14.26 9.77
CA GLU A 358 -23.76 14.57 8.63
C GLU A 358 -25.04 15.30 9.07
N GLU A 359 -25.66 14.93 10.20
CA GLU A 359 -26.76 15.71 10.78
C GLU A 359 -26.34 17.16 11.12
N ARG A 360 -25.13 17.37 11.63
CA ARG A 360 -24.59 18.71 11.89
C ARG A 360 -24.22 19.46 10.61
N ALA A 361 -23.84 18.77 9.53
CA ALA A 361 -23.57 19.39 8.24
C ALA A 361 -24.86 19.94 7.60
N GLY A 362 -25.99 19.25 7.79
CA GLY A 362 -27.32 19.76 7.40
C GLY A 362 -27.71 21.04 8.15
N ASP A 363 -27.37 21.14 9.44
CA ASP A 363 -27.58 22.36 10.24
C ASP A 363 -26.67 23.52 9.78
N PHE A 364 -25.45 23.22 9.31
CA PHE A 364 -24.55 24.22 8.73
C PHE A 364 -25.02 24.73 7.37
N GLU A 365 -25.57 23.88 6.51
CA GLU A 365 -26.19 24.31 5.23
C GLU A 365 -27.42 25.19 5.46
N ALA A 366 -28.27 24.85 6.44
CA ALA A 366 -29.40 25.70 6.84
C ALA A 366 -28.95 27.06 7.43
N GLN A 367 -27.85 27.09 8.19
CA GLN A 367 -27.24 28.34 8.66
C GLN A 367 -26.59 29.16 7.52
N LEU A 368 -26.03 28.50 6.51
CA LEU A 368 -25.43 29.17 5.35
C LEU A 368 -26.51 29.78 4.44
N GLU A 369 -27.64 29.11 4.24
CA GLU A 369 -28.80 29.67 3.55
C GLU A 369 -29.44 30.82 4.35
N ALA A 370 -29.57 30.68 5.67
CA ALA A 370 -30.09 31.75 6.53
C ALA A 370 -29.19 33.00 6.52
N THR A 371 -27.87 32.82 6.50
CA THR A 371 -26.91 33.94 6.43
C THR A 371 -26.83 34.57 5.05
N GLN A 372 -26.97 33.79 3.97
CA GLN A 372 -27.08 34.35 2.61
C GLN A 372 -28.38 35.14 2.42
N SER A 373 -29.50 34.62 2.91
CA SER A 373 -30.80 35.31 2.94
C SER A 373 -30.74 36.63 3.74
N ALA A 374 -30.11 36.62 4.92
CA ALA A 374 -29.92 37.82 5.72
C ALA A 374 -29.01 38.87 5.06
N ASN A 375 -28.00 38.44 4.29
CA ASN A 375 -27.10 39.35 3.58
C ASN A 375 -27.77 40.02 2.37
N VAL A 376 -28.61 39.26 1.65
CA VAL A 376 -29.44 39.80 0.56
C VAL A 376 -30.44 40.82 1.13
N ALA A 377 -31.11 40.50 2.23
CA ALA A 377 -32.03 41.43 2.90
C ALA A 377 -31.35 42.72 3.39
N ALA A 378 -30.14 42.62 3.96
CA ALA A 378 -29.39 43.79 4.41
C ALA A 378 -28.90 44.67 3.25
N ARG A 379 -28.54 44.08 2.10
CA ARG A 379 -28.18 44.81 0.87
C ARG A 379 -29.37 45.56 0.28
N ASP A 380 -30.54 44.91 0.25
CA ASP A 380 -31.77 45.53 -0.26
C ASP A 380 -32.20 46.70 0.63
N GLU A 381 -32.09 46.55 1.96
CA GLU A 381 -32.40 47.63 2.91
C GLU A 381 -31.44 48.82 2.77
N LEU A 382 -30.14 48.57 2.55
CA LEU A 382 -29.16 49.62 2.29
C LEU A 382 -29.45 50.35 0.97
N ALA A 383 -29.79 49.63 -0.09
CA ALA A 383 -30.14 50.21 -1.38
C ALA A 383 -31.41 51.08 -1.30
N VAL A 384 -32.40 50.68 -0.50
CA VAL A 384 -33.60 51.48 -0.24
C VAL A 384 -33.26 52.76 0.51
N ARG A 385 -32.44 52.70 1.56
CA ARG A 385 -32.03 53.90 2.32
C ARG A 385 -31.20 54.86 1.48
N MET A 386 -30.33 54.37 0.60
CA MET A 386 -29.59 55.23 -0.33
C MET A 386 -30.50 55.93 -1.35
N ARG A 387 -31.50 55.23 -1.91
CA ARG A 387 -32.48 55.86 -2.80
C ARG A 387 -33.31 56.93 -2.09
N GLN A 388 -33.73 56.68 -0.85
CA GLN A 388 -34.44 57.66 -0.04
C GLN A 388 -33.59 58.90 0.25
N ALA A 389 -32.33 58.72 0.65
CA ALA A 389 -31.41 59.83 0.89
C ALA A 389 -31.13 60.65 -0.38
N GLU A 390 -31.00 60.00 -1.54
CA GLU A 390 -30.85 60.70 -2.83
C GLU A 390 -32.12 61.47 -3.24
N GLU A 391 -33.30 60.91 -3.00
CA GLU A 391 -34.58 61.57 -3.28
C GLU A 391 -34.78 62.80 -2.37
N GLU A 392 -34.46 62.69 -1.09
CA GLU A 392 -34.47 63.81 -0.15
C GLU A 392 -33.48 64.91 -0.56
N LEU A 393 -32.27 64.55 -0.98
CA LEU A 393 -31.28 65.51 -1.48
C LEU A 393 -31.76 66.23 -2.75
N ARG A 394 -32.37 65.48 -3.69
CA ARG A 394 -32.96 66.07 -4.91
C ARG A 394 -34.12 67.01 -4.58
N ALA A 395 -34.95 66.66 -3.59
CA ALA A 395 -36.05 67.50 -3.14
C ALA A 395 -35.54 68.82 -2.51
N GLN A 396 -34.55 68.74 -1.61
CA GLN A 396 -33.94 69.92 -0.98
C GLN A 396 -33.28 70.84 -2.02
N LYS A 397 -32.58 70.26 -3.02
CA LYS A 397 -31.98 71.05 -4.10
C LYS A 397 -33.02 71.78 -4.94
N ARG A 398 -34.13 71.11 -5.34
CA ARG A 398 -35.22 71.75 -6.08
C ARG A 398 -35.87 72.87 -5.27
N GLN A 399 -36.09 72.64 -3.97
CA GLN A 399 -36.68 73.65 -3.10
C GLN A 399 -35.78 74.89 -2.98
N ALA A 400 -34.46 74.71 -2.80
CA ALA A 400 -33.50 75.82 -2.78
C ALA A 400 -33.42 76.57 -4.13
N GLU A 401 -33.52 75.86 -5.27
CA GLU A 401 -33.55 76.48 -6.61
C GLU A 401 -34.85 77.27 -6.85
N GLU A 402 -35.99 76.77 -6.38
CA GLU A 402 -37.29 77.45 -6.45
C GLU A 402 -37.33 78.71 -5.58
N GLU A 403 -36.79 78.65 -4.35
CA GLU A 403 -36.67 79.80 -3.45
C GLU A 403 -35.76 80.89 -4.04
N LEU A 404 -34.63 80.49 -4.65
CA LEU A 404 -33.73 81.42 -5.33
C LEU A 404 -34.41 82.11 -6.53
N GLN A 405 -35.18 81.36 -7.33
CA GLN A 405 -35.93 81.93 -8.45
C GLN A 405 -37.05 82.88 -7.98
N ALA A 406 -37.73 82.54 -6.89
CA ALA A 406 -38.76 83.40 -6.29
C ALA A 406 -38.17 84.73 -5.82
N GLN A 407 -37.04 84.70 -5.10
CA GLN A 407 -36.35 85.91 -4.66
C GLN A 407 -35.85 86.76 -5.84
N LYS A 408 -35.36 86.12 -6.91
CA LYS A 408 -34.93 86.83 -8.12
C LYS A 408 -36.10 87.54 -8.82
N ARG A 409 -37.24 86.86 -8.98
CA ARG A 409 -38.45 87.47 -9.57
C ARG A 409 -38.94 88.65 -8.72
N GLN A 410 -38.97 88.49 -7.41
CA GLN A 410 -39.37 89.56 -6.49
C GLN A 410 -38.44 90.78 -6.59
N ALA A 411 -37.12 90.57 -6.68
CA ALA A 411 -36.15 91.65 -6.86
C ALA A 411 -36.31 92.35 -8.23
N GLU A 412 -36.60 91.61 -9.31
CA GLU A 412 -36.86 92.17 -10.64
C GLU A 412 -38.17 92.98 -10.67
N GLU A 413 -39.22 92.51 -9.99
CA GLU A 413 -40.50 93.22 -9.85
C GLU A 413 -40.34 94.53 -9.05
N GLU A 414 -39.61 94.49 -7.94
CA GLU A 414 -39.30 95.69 -7.14
C GLU A 414 -38.48 96.72 -7.94
N LEU A 415 -37.52 96.26 -8.75
CA LEU A 415 -36.74 97.12 -9.64
C LEU A 415 -37.62 97.78 -10.71
N GLN A 416 -38.54 97.02 -11.33
CA GLN A 416 -39.47 97.57 -12.30
C GLN A 416 -40.45 98.57 -11.67
N ALA A 417 -40.95 98.29 -10.46
CA ALA A 417 -41.83 99.20 -9.74
C ALA A 417 -41.12 100.53 -9.45
N GLN A 418 -39.87 100.48 -8.99
CA GLN A 418 -39.07 101.69 -8.73
C GLN A 418 -38.74 102.45 -10.02
N LYS A 419 -38.50 101.76 -11.13
CA LYS A 419 -38.30 102.40 -12.44
C LYS A 419 -39.56 103.12 -12.90
N ARG A 420 -40.74 102.50 -12.79
CA ARG A 420 -42.03 103.15 -13.14
C ARG A 420 -42.29 104.38 -12.27
N GLN A 421 -42.05 104.27 -10.97
CA GLN A 421 -42.21 105.39 -10.04
C GLN A 421 -41.25 106.54 -10.37
N ALA A 422 -40.00 106.24 -10.70
CA ALA A 422 -39.03 107.24 -11.14
C ALA A 422 -39.44 107.91 -12.47
N GLU A 423 -39.99 107.15 -13.42
CA GLU A 423 -40.50 107.68 -14.69
C GLU A 423 -41.75 108.56 -14.52
N GLU A 424 -42.67 108.19 -13.61
CA GLU A 424 -43.86 108.99 -13.26
C GLU A 424 -43.47 110.32 -12.63
N GLU A 425 -42.58 110.30 -11.63
CA GLU A 425 -42.11 111.52 -11.00
C GLU A 425 -41.35 112.42 -11.98
N LEU A 426 -40.56 111.86 -12.90
CA LEU A 426 -39.89 112.63 -13.95
C LEU A 426 -40.92 113.32 -14.87
N ARG A 427 -42.06 112.66 -15.12
CA ARG A 427 -43.15 113.18 -15.95
C ARG A 427 -43.91 114.31 -15.25
N GLU A 428 -44.23 114.15 -13.97
CA GLU A 428 -44.84 115.20 -13.13
C GLU A 428 -43.92 116.42 -13.02
N LEU A 429 -42.61 116.20 -12.89
CA LEU A 429 -41.63 117.27 -12.81
C LEU A 429 -41.49 118.02 -14.15
N ALA A 430 -41.50 117.30 -15.26
CA ALA A 430 -41.53 117.90 -16.60
C ALA A 430 -42.82 118.73 -16.81
N GLN A 431 -43.96 118.25 -16.31
CA GLN A 431 -45.23 118.98 -16.32
C GLN A 431 -45.18 120.23 -15.43
N ALA A 432 -44.61 120.15 -14.23
CA ALA A 432 -44.47 121.29 -13.33
C ALA A 432 -43.55 122.39 -13.91
N VAL A 433 -42.46 122.00 -14.56
CA VAL A 433 -41.55 122.94 -15.25
C VAL A 433 -42.23 123.57 -16.47
N LEU A 434 -43.00 122.80 -17.24
CA LEU A 434 -43.78 123.34 -18.37
C LEU A 434 -44.90 124.28 -17.91
N SER A 435 -45.58 123.99 -16.80
CA SER A 435 -46.58 124.89 -16.20
C SER A 435 -45.95 126.21 -15.71
N LEU A 436 -44.78 126.15 -15.06
CA LEU A 436 -44.01 127.33 -14.66
C LEU A 436 -43.55 128.17 -15.86
N MET A 437 -43.20 127.53 -16.98
CA MET A 437 -42.88 128.23 -18.24
C MET A 437 -44.13 128.84 -18.89
N GLY A 438 -45.30 128.20 -18.81
CA GLY A 438 -46.57 128.71 -19.33
C GLY A 438 -47.11 129.92 -18.56
N GLU A 439 -46.98 129.93 -17.23
CA GLU A 439 -47.38 131.05 -16.36
C GLU A 439 -46.47 132.28 -16.52
N GLY A 440 -45.18 132.07 -16.78
CA GLY A 440 -44.24 133.15 -17.12
C GLY A 440 -44.50 133.79 -18.48
N MET A 441 -45.15 133.09 -19.42
CA MET A 441 -45.47 133.61 -20.76
C MET A 441 -46.90 134.18 -20.87
N SER A 442 -47.81 133.79 -19.99
CA SER A 442 -49.22 134.25 -20.01
C SER A 442 -49.45 135.58 -19.28
N SER A 443 -48.46 136.08 -18.54
CA SER A 443 -48.51 137.38 -17.83
C SER A 443 -47.91 138.57 -18.63
N ALA A 444 -47.52 138.36 -19.89
CA ALA A 444 -47.00 139.40 -20.79
C ALA A 444 -48.00 139.83 -21.89
N SER A 445 -49.27 139.42 -21.79
CA SER A 445 -50.31 139.63 -22.80
C SER A 445 -51.49 140.45 -22.26
N ASP A 446 -51.22 141.61 -21.65
CA ASP A 446 -52.16 142.75 -21.67
C ASP A 446 -51.41 144.04 -21.34
N GLY A 447 -51.67 145.08 -22.12
CA GLY A 447 -50.72 146.14 -22.43
C GLY A 447 -50.40 147.12 -21.29
N SER A 448 -49.13 147.50 -21.17
CA SER A 448 -48.68 148.89 -20.98
C SER A 448 -47.15 148.95 -20.93
N LYS A 449 -46.60 150.09 -21.34
CA LYS A 449 -45.19 150.35 -21.58
C LYS A 449 -44.34 150.18 -20.32
N GLY A 450 -43.23 149.45 -20.45
CA GLY A 450 -42.01 149.62 -19.66
C GLY A 450 -42.05 149.06 -18.24
N SER A 451 -41.71 147.78 -18.08
CA SER A 451 -41.03 147.32 -16.86
C SER A 451 -40.21 146.07 -17.17
N VAL A 452 -38.97 146.08 -16.71
CA VAL A 452 -37.98 145.00 -16.84
C VAL A 452 -38.49 143.80 -16.05
N VAL A 453 -38.85 142.71 -16.75
CA VAL A 453 -39.13 141.43 -16.11
C VAL A 453 -37.82 140.90 -15.54
N ASP A 454 -37.77 140.79 -14.22
CA ASP A 454 -36.58 140.42 -13.45
C ASP A 454 -36.30 138.92 -13.60
N THR A 455 -35.55 138.56 -14.65
CA THR A 455 -35.15 137.18 -15.00
C THR A 455 -34.31 136.48 -13.92
N SER A 456 -33.83 137.22 -12.93
CA SER A 456 -33.06 136.70 -11.79
C SER A 456 -33.91 135.80 -10.87
N ALA A 457 -35.18 136.14 -10.65
CA ALA A 457 -36.10 135.39 -9.79
C ALA A 457 -36.47 134.02 -10.41
N LEU A 458 -36.70 133.99 -11.74
CA LEU A 458 -36.99 132.76 -12.48
C LEU A 458 -35.79 131.82 -12.47
N LYS A 459 -34.58 132.35 -12.72
CA LYS A 459 -33.35 131.55 -12.70
C LYS A 459 -33.06 130.97 -11.30
N SER A 460 -33.24 131.76 -10.25
CA SER A 460 -33.11 131.28 -8.86
C SER A 460 -34.11 130.17 -8.51
N ASN A 461 -35.35 130.25 -9.00
CA ASN A 461 -36.35 129.21 -8.73
C ASN A 461 -36.04 127.91 -9.50
N VAL A 462 -35.58 128.00 -10.74
CA VAL A 462 -35.13 126.84 -11.52
C VAL A 462 -33.89 126.20 -10.88
N GLU A 463 -32.91 126.99 -10.42
CA GLU A 463 -31.73 126.48 -9.71
C GLU A 463 -32.11 125.80 -8.39
N ARG A 464 -33.08 126.34 -7.63
CA ARG A 464 -33.59 125.68 -6.42
C ARG A 464 -34.29 124.35 -6.71
N VAL A 465 -35.11 124.28 -7.76
CA VAL A 465 -35.78 123.04 -8.17
C VAL A 465 -34.75 121.98 -8.61
N LEU A 466 -33.71 122.38 -9.36
CA LEU A 466 -32.62 121.48 -9.76
C LEU A 466 -31.79 121.00 -8.57
N LEU A 467 -31.58 121.84 -7.55
CA LEU A 467 -30.81 121.46 -6.36
C LEU A 467 -31.57 120.43 -5.52
N VAL A 468 -32.87 120.63 -5.32
CA VAL A 468 -33.75 119.67 -4.64
C VAL A 468 -33.85 118.36 -5.44
N PHE A 469 -33.91 118.44 -6.77
CA PHE A 469 -33.88 117.26 -7.63
C PHE A 469 -32.58 116.46 -7.46
N LYS A 470 -31.44 117.15 -7.43
CA LYS A 470 -30.14 116.50 -7.26
C LYS A 470 -30.02 115.83 -5.88
N GLN A 471 -30.46 116.49 -4.82
CA GLN A 471 -30.49 115.90 -3.48
C GLN A 471 -31.40 114.65 -3.40
N ASN A 472 -32.61 114.72 -3.95
CA ASN A 472 -33.52 113.57 -3.98
C ASN A 472 -32.98 112.41 -4.84
N ALA A 473 -32.29 112.71 -5.94
CA ALA A 473 -31.65 111.71 -6.77
C ALA A 473 -30.46 111.04 -6.05
N ASP A 474 -29.65 111.82 -5.34
CA ASP A 474 -28.50 111.34 -4.57
C ASP A 474 -28.97 110.45 -3.39
N GLU A 475 -30.00 110.86 -2.64
CA GLU A 475 -30.58 110.06 -1.54
C GLU A 475 -31.19 108.74 -2.04
N ARG A 476 -31.83 108.74 -3.22
CA ARG A 476 -32.34 107.51 -3.83
C ARG A 476 -31.24 106.60 -4.35
N ALA A 477 -30.19 107.15 -4.94
CA ALA A 477 -29.04 106.38 -5.37
C ALA A 477 -28.35 105.70 -4.18
N GLU A 478 -28.26 106.40 -3.04
CA GLU A 478 -27.72 105.84 -1.80
C GLU A 478 -28.65 104.77 -1.20
N GLY A 479 -29.97 104.99 -1.22
CA GLY A 479 -30.97 103.99 -0.81
C GLY A 479 -30.93 102.71 -1.66
N LEU A 480 -30.76 102.86 -2.98
CA LEU A 480 -30.59 101.74 -3.92
C LEU A 480 -29.26 101.01 -3.70
N GLY A 481 -28.16 101.74 -3.51
CA GLY A 481 -26.85 101.18 -3.22
C GLY A 481 -26.86 100.31 -1.96
N ASN A 482 -27.52 100.77 -0.90
CA ASN A 482 -27.68 100.01 0.35
C ASN A 482 -28.55 98.75 0.20
N LYS A 483 -29.59 98.78 -0.64
CA LYS A 483 -30.40 97.58 -0.95
C LYS A 483 -29.62 96.55 -1.75
N VAL A 484 -28.88 96.98 -2.77
CA VAL A 484 -28.03 96.10 -3.58
C VAL A 484 -26.93 95.46 -2.74
N LEU A 485 -26.30 96.22 -1.82
CA LEU A 485 -25.31 95.67 -0.89
C LEU A 485 -25.90 94.62 0.07
N LYS A 486 -27.15 94.81 0.53
CA LYS A 486 -27.85 93.79 1.34
C LYS A 486 -28.16 92.53 0.54
N GLN A 487 -28.62 92.66 -0.70
CA GLN A 487 -28.88 91.52 -1.58
C GLN A 487 -27.59 90.75 -1.92
N ASN A 488 -26.49 91.46 -2.17
CA ASN A 488 -25.19 90.82 -2.43
C ASN A 488 -24.63 90.09 -1.20
N ARG A 489 -24.86 90.60 0.02
CA ARG A 489 -24.51 89.86 1.24
C ARG A 489 -25.33 88.59 1.41
N ALA A 490 -26.65 88.65 1.17
CA ALA A 490 -27.51 87.48 1.24
C ALA A 490 -27.13 86.40 0.20
N LEU A 491 -26.75 86.81 -1.01
CA LEU A 491 -26.22 85.89 -2.04
C LEU A 491 -24.90 85.24 -1.60
N ALA A 492 -23.96 86.01 -1.06
CA ALA A 492 -22.69 85.47 -0.56
C ALA A 492 -22.87 84.49 0.61
N GLU A 493 -23.86 84.73 1.49
CA GLU A 493 -24.22 83.81 2.58
C GLU A 493 -24.81 82.49 2.05
N MET A 494 -25.67 82.55 1.02
CA MET A 494 -26.20 81.34 0.37
C MET A 494 -25.12 80.56 -0.39
N GLU A 495 -24.21 81.23 -1.08
CA GLU A 495 -23.05 80.58 -1.73
C GLU A 495 -22.14 79.88 -0.72
N ALA A 496 -21.90 80.49 0.45
CA ALA A 496 -21.13 79.87 1.52
C ALA A 496 -21.83 78.62 2.09
N GLN A 497 -23.15 78.67 2.27
CA GLN A 497 -23.94 77.51 2.73
C GLN A 497 -23.91 76.35 1.71
N LEU A 498 -24.04 76.64 0.42
CA LEU A 498 -23.92 75.65 -0.65
C LEU A 498 -22.51 75.06 -0.72
N GLY A 499 -21.46 75.87 -0.53
CA GLY A 499 -20.08 75.40 -0.42
C GLY A 499 -19.87 74.42 0.75
N GLY A 500 -20.46 74.69 1.90
CA GLY A 500 -20.41 73.79 3.07
C GLY A 500 -21.14 72.46 2.82
N MET A 501 -22.30 72.49 2.17
CA MET A 501 -23.04 71.27 1.80
C MET A 501 -22.28 70.41 0.79
N ALA A 502 -21.62 71.01 -0.19
CA ALA A 502 -20.79 70.29 -1.17
C ALA A 502 -19.58 69.58 -0.52
N GLN A 503 -18.93 70.22 0.46
CA GLN A 503 -17.82 69.60 1.20
C GLN A 503 -18.28 68.43 2.07
N ASN A 504 -19.47 68.53 2.69
CA ASN A 504 -20.04 67.44 3.46
C ASN A 504 -20.42 66.23 2.59
N LEU A 505 -20.92 66.45 1.37
CA LEU A 505 -21.19 65.39 0.39
C LEU A 505 -19.89 64.70 -0.05
N GLN A 506 -18.83 65.46 -0.35
CA GLN A 506 -17.53 64.88 -0.69
C GLN A 506 -16.93 64.05 0.46
N ALA A 507 -17.09 64.49 1.71
CA ALA A 507 -16.65 63.73 2.87
C ALA A 507 -17.48 62.44 3.09
N SER A 508 -18.76 62.44 2.72
CA SER A 508 -19.61 61.25 2.75
C SER A 508 -19.24 60.24 1.66
N ASP A 509 -18.98 60.72 0.44
CA ASP A 509 -18.55 59.87 -0.67
C ASP A 509 -17.20 59.20 -0.38
N ALA A 510 -16.26 59.91 0.25
CA ALA A 510 -14.98 59.33 0.68
C ALA A 510 -15.18 58.15 1.66
N LYS A 511 -16.11 58.26 2.62
CA LYS A 511 -16.41 57.19 3.59
C LYS A 511 -17.13 56.00 2.94
N LEU A 512 -17.97 56.24 1.93
CA LEU A 512 -18.60 55.18 1.15
C LEU A 512 -17.58 54.40 0.32
N VAL A 513 -16.61 55.08 -0.27
CA VAL A 513 -15.50 54.44 -1.02
C VAL A 513 -14.62 53.60 -0.07
N GLU A 514 -14.31 54.11 1.12
CA GLU A 514 -13.55 53.37 2.13
C GLU A 514 -14.30 52.12 2.63
N SER A 515 -15.61 52.24 2.84
CA SER A 515 -16.48 51.11 3.20
C SER A 515 -16.57 50.08 2.07
N ALA A 516 -16.66 50.52 0.81
CA ALA A 516 -16.66 49.63 -0.35
C ALA A 516 -15.33 48.89 -0.51
N ALA A 517 -14.19 49.55 -0.28
CA ALA A 517 -12.88 48.91 -0.27
C ALA A 517 -12.78 47.83 0.83
N MET A 518 -13.32 48.11 2.03
CA MET A 518 -13.37 47.14 3.11
C MET A 518 -14.23 45.91 2.75
N VAL A 519 -15.39 46.11 2.09
CA VAL A 519 -16.23 45.00 1.59
C VAL A 519 -15.49 44.15 0.57
N VAL A 520 -14.74 44.75 -0.36
CA VAL A 520 -13.93 44.00 -1.33
C VAL A 520 -12.87 43.16 -0.64
N THR A 521 -12.13 43.73 0.34
CA THR A 521 -11.12 42.96 1.09
C THR A 521 -11.71 41.82 1.91
N LEU A 522 -12.88 42.02 2.54
CA LEU A 522 -13.58 40.95 3.24
C LEU A 522 -14.08 39.87 2.28
N GLN A 523 -14.52 40.25 1.09
CA GLN A 523 -14.96 39.31 0.08
C GLN A 523 -13.80 38.47 -0.46
N GLU A 524 -12.63 39.07 -0.68
CA GLU A 524 -11.40 38.35 -1.01
C GLU A 524 -11.01 37.34 0.09
N GLN A 525 -11.02 37.76 1.36
CA GLN A 525 -10.73 36.86 2.49
C GLN A 525 -11.72 35.69 2.59
N VAL A 526 -13.00 35.93 2.31
CA VAL A 526 -14.03 34.86 2.29
C VAL A 526 -13.80 33.90 1.12
N THR A 527 -13.46 34.40 -0.06
CA THR A 527 -13.13 33.53 -1.20
C THR A 527 -11.87 32.71 -0.97
N GLU A 528 -10.85 33.31 -0.36
CA GLU A 528 -9.60 32.62 -0.03
C GLU A 528 -9.82 31.53 1.02
N LYS A 529 -10.65 31.79 2.05
CA LYS A 529 -11.05 30.78 3.03
C LYS A 529 -11.87 29.64 2.41
N ARG A 530 -12.83 29.95 1.52
CA ARG A 530 -13.58 28.90 0.79
C ARG A 530 -12.65 28.02 -0.02
N GLN A 531 -11.68 28.62 -0.71
CA GLN A 531 -10.74 27.87 -1.52
C GLN A 531 -9.84 26.97 -0.68
N ARG A 532 -9.37 27.43 0.49
CA ARG A 532 -8.62 26.58 1.44
C ARG A 532 -9.47 25.40 1.92
N HIS A 533 -10.74 25.62 2.27
CA HIS A 533 -11.62 24.53 2.67
C HIS A 533 -11.92 23.54 1.54
N ASP A 534 -12.09 24.02 0.31
CA ASP A 534 -12.27 23.14 -0.86
C ASP A 534 -11.03 22.28 -1.12
N ASP A 535 -9.84 22.83 -0.91
CA ASP A 535 -8.58 22.09 -1.06
C ASP A 535 -8.36 21.10 0.10
N GLU A 536 -8.70 21.46 1.34
CA GLU A 536 -8.74 20.54 2.50
C GLU A 536 -9.73 19.38 2.24
N LEU A 537 -10.91 19.66 1.70
CA LEU A 537 -11.90 18.63 1.35
C LEU A 537 -11.42 17.71 0.23
N LYS A 538 -10.70 18.23 -0.77
CA LYS A 538 -10.07 17.40 -1.81
C LYS A 538 -9.00 16.50 -1.21
N GLU A 539 -8.18 17.01 -0.30
CA GLU A 539 -7.14 16.23 0.37
C GLU A 539 -7.76 15.13 1.23
N LEU A 540 -8.79 15.45 2.03
CA LEU A 540 -9.52 14.45 2.83
C LEU A 540 -10.20 13.38 1.95
N ARG A 541 -10.76 13.76 0.79
CA ARG A 541 -11.30 12.79 -0.18
C ARG A 541 -10.21 11.90 -0.77
N ALA A 542 -9.03 12.44 -1.05
CA ALA A 542 -7.89 11.65 -1.53
C ALA A 542 -7.40 10.67 -0.46
N GLN A 543 -7.29 11.11 0.80
CA GLN A 543 -6.93 10.25 1.92
C GLN A 543 -7.95 9.13 2.17
N LEU A 544 -9.26 9.45 2.10
CA LEU A 544 -10.32 8.43 2.18
C LEU A 544 -10.27 7.44 1.00
N SER A 545 -9.99 7.92 -0.20
CA SER A 545 -9.81 7.06 -1.37
C SER A 545 -8.65 6.08 -1.19
N MET A 546 -7.50 6.54 -0.66
CA MET A 546 -6.37 5.63 -0.39
C MET A 546 -6.71 4.62 0.69
N ARG A 547 -7.36 5.03 1.78
CA ARG A 547 -7.80 4.10 2.83
C ARG A 547 -8.78 3.05 2.32
N ASN A 548 -9.69 3.40 1.42
CA ASN A 548 -10.60 2.41 0.83
C ASN A 548 -9.83 1.37 0.01
N ILE A 549 -8.80 1.78 -0.74
CA ILE A 549 -7.93 0.84 -1.48
C ILE A 549 -7.17 -0.09 -0.50
N GLU A 550 -6.69 0.43 0.62
CA GLU A 550 -6.04 -0.37 1.67
C GLU A 550 -6.99 -1.38 2.31
N VAL A 551 -8.23 -0.97 2.58
CA VAL A 551 -9.29 -1.85 3.12
C VAL A 551 -9.64 -2.95 2.12
N ASP A 552 -9.82 -2.62 0.85
CA ASP A 552 -10.09 -3.60 -0.21
C ASP A 552 -8.94 -4.60 -0.34
N ALA A 553 -7.69 -4.13 -0.31
CA ALA A 553 -6.50 -4.98 -0.35
C ALA A 553 -6.40 -5.89 0.90
N ALA A 554 -6.73 -5.39 2.08
CA ALA A 554 -6.78 -6.19 3.30
C ALA A 554 -7.89 -7.25 3.24
N GLN A 555 -9.05 -6.90 2.68
CA GLN A 555 -10.18 -7.81 2.52
C GLN A 555 -9.87 -8.93 1.50
N ASP A 556 -9.14 -8.63 0.44
CA ASP A 556 -8.70 -9.64 -0.51
C ASP A 556 -7.61 -10.57 0.07
N ARG A 557 -6.72 -10.06 0.93
CA ARG A 557 -5.78 -10.91 1.71
C ARG A 557 -6.51 -11.85 2.66
N LEU A 558 -7.59 -11.38 3.31
CA LEU A 558 -8.42 -12.23 4.16
C LEU A 558 -9.12 -13.33 3.35
N LYS A 559 -9.71 -13.00 2.20
CA LYS A 559 -10.30 -14.01 1.31
C LYS A 559 -9.27 -15.03 0.81
N LEU A 560 -8.03 -14.61 0.57
CA LEU A 560 -6.96 -15.53 0.20
C LEU A 560 -6.64 -16.50 1.34
N ARG A 561 -6.50 -15.99 2.57
CA ARG A 561 -6.30 -16.82 3.77
C ARG A 561 -7.47 -17.78 4.03
N ASP A 562 -8.70 -17.33 3.81
CA ASP A 562 -9.87 -18.21 3.95
C ASP A 562 -9.81 -19.38 2.96
N ARG A 563 -9.41 -19.13 1.71
CA ARG A 563 -9.18 -20.19 0.70
C ARG A 563 -8.02 -21.11 1.08
N GLU A 564 -6.91 -20.56 1.59
CA GLU A 564 -5.78 -21.37 2.06
C GLU A 564 -6.18 -22.27 3.24
N MET A 565 -7.01 -21.76 4.16
CA MET A 565 -7.56 -22.53 5.26
C MET A 565 -8.54 -23.61 4.78
N GLU A 566 -9.40 -23.31 3.79
CA GLU A 566 -10.28 -24.30 3.14
C GLU A 566 -9.46 -25.40 2.45
N ASP A 567 -8.40 -25.05 1.72
CA ASP A 567 -7.49 -26.00 1.08
C ASP A 567 -6.74 -26.86 2.12
N MET A 568 -6.30 -26.27 3.24
CA MET A 568 -5.71 -27.04 4.34
C MET A 568 -6.72 -27.98 5.00
N GLN A 569 -7.96 -27.53 5.23
CA GLN A 569 -9.02 -28.39 5.76
C GLN A 569 -9.35 -29.55 4.81
N ALA A 570 -9.38 -29.29 3.49
CA ALA A 570 -9.57 -30.33 2.49
C ALA A 570 -8.43 -31.36 2.51
N LYS A 571 -7.16 -30.91 2.63
CA LYS A 571 -6.00 -31.79 2.76
C LYS A 571 -6.01 -32.59 4.06
N MET A 572 -6.45 -32.00 5.17
CA MET A 572 -6.61 -32.74 6.44
C MET A 572 -7.70 -33.81 6.32
N ALA A 573 -8.84 -33.50 5.69
CA ALA A 573 -9.92 -34.46 5.48
C ALA A 573 -9.47 -35.61 4.55
N GLU A 574 -8.67 -35.33 3.53
CA GLU A 574 -8.05 -36.36 2.67
C GLU A 574 -7.08 -37.24 3.47
N ALA A 575 -6.25 -36.65 4.33
CA ALA A 575 -5.34 -37.39 5.20
C ALA A 575 -6.09 -38.30 6.20
N GLU A 576 -7.18 -37.81 6.81
CA GLU A 576 -8.04 -38.60 7.71
C GLU A 576 -8.70 -39.78 6.97
N MET A 577 -9.13 -39.58 5.73
CA MET A 577 -9.69 -40.65 4.90
C MET A 577 -8.64 -41.71 4.57
N ILE A 578 -7.41 -41.31 4.21
CA ILE A 578 -6.31 -42.24 3.96
C ILE A 578 -5.94 -43.01 5.24
N GLU A 579 -5.94 -42.35 6.40
CA GLU A 579 -5.69 -43.02 7.69
C GLU A 579 -6.76 -44.05 8.03
N ALA A 580 -8.04 -43.74 7.77
CA ALA A 580 -9.14 -44.68 7.93
C ALA A 580 -9.01 -45.90 7.00
N GLU A 581 -8.62 -45.70 5.74
CA GLU A 581 -8.33 -46.81 4.80
C GLU A 581 -7.16 -47.67 5.28
N LEU A 582 -6.08 -47.06 5.78
CA LEU A 582 -4.95 -47.78 6.36
C LEU A 582 -5.36 -48.63 7.55
N ASP A 583 -6.27 -48.16 8.40
CA ASP A 583 -6.77 -48.93 9.54
C ASP A 583 -7.64 -50.12 9.12
N ILE A 584 -8.48 -49.96 8.09
CA ILE A 584 -9.23 -51.09 7.49
C ILE A 584 -8.24 -52.15 6.96
N MET A 585 -7.21 -51.73 6.22
CA MET A 585 -6.19 -52.67 5.72
C MET A 585 -5.40 -53.35 6.84
N ARG A 586 -5.12 -52.66 7.96
CA ARG A 586 -4.49 -53.28 9.14
C ARG A 586 -5.40 -54.34 9.76
N MET A 587 -6.70 -54.06 9.86
CA MET A 587 -7.67 -55.03 10.37
C MET A 587 -7.74 -56.27 9.48
N ASP A 588 -7.79 -56.10 8.16
CA ASP A 588 -7.81 -57.22 7.21
C ASP A 588 -6.51 -58.04 7.28
N SER A 589 -5.36 -57.38 7.35
CA SER A 589 -4.06 -58.05 7.55
C SER A 589 -4.02 -58.88 8.83
N GLN A 590 -4.53 -58.35 9.95
CA GLN A 590 -4.62 -59.09 11.21
C GLN A 590 -5.56 -60.31 11.12
N GLN A 591 -6.68 -60.18 10.40
CA GLN A 591 -7.59 -61.31 10.17
C GLN A 591 -6.91 -62.39 9.33
N PHE A 592 -6.14 -62.01 8.31
CA PHE A 592 -5.37 -62.96 7.49
C PHE A 592 -4.27 -63.65 8.29
N GLU A 593 -3.52 -62.93 9.13
CA GLU A 593 -2.52 -63.52 10.02
C GLU A 593 -3.14 -64.52 11.00
N GLN A 594 -4.30 -64.19 11.58
CA GLN A 594 -5.04 -65.11 12.46
C GLN A 594 -5.49 -66.36 11.70
N ALA A 595 -6.01 -66.22 10.49
CA ALA A 595 -6.41 -67.34 9.64
C ALA A 595 -5.22 -68.23 9.26
N ILE A 596 -4.06 -67.63 8.94
CA ILE A 596 -2.80 -68.35 8.70
C ILE A 596 -2.39 -69.12 9.96
N GLY A 597 -2.45 -68.50 11.13
CA GLY A 597 -2.13 -69.15 12.41
C GLY A 597 -3.04 -70.36 12.71
N GLN A 598 -4.34 -70.24 12.44
CA GLN A 598 -5.29 -71.35 12.56
C GLN A 598 -4.96 -72.48 11.59
N LEU A 599 -4.72 -72.17 10.31
CA LEU A 599 -4.35 -73.19 9.31
C LEU A 599 -3.00 -73.86 9.63
N GLN A 600 -2.03 -73.13 10.18
CA GLN A 600 -0.75 -73.70 10.60
C GLN A 600 -0.93 -74.70 11.76
N THR A 601 -1.79 -74.40 12.73
CA THR A 601 -2.09 -75.35 13.81
C THR A 601 -2.84 -76.58 13.30
N GLU A 602 -3.77 -76.43 12.36
CA GLU A 602 -4.43 -77.55 11.67
C GLU A 602 -3.43 -78.43 10.89
N VAL A 603 -2.49 -77.81 10.17
CA VAL A 603 -1.40 -78.54 9.46
C VAL A 603 -0.50 -79.28 10.46
N GLN A 604 -0.16 -78.68 11.60
CA GLN A 604 0.63 -79.35 12.65
C GLN A 604 -0.13 -80.54 13.24
N ASN A 605 -1.42 -80.40 13.51
CA ASN A 605 -2.27 -81.48 14.01
C ASN A 605 -2.39 -82.61 12.97
N ALA A 606 -2.58 -82.29 11.70
CA ALA A 606 -2.60 -83.27 10.61
C ALA A 606 -1.26 -83.99 10.45
N ARG A 607 -0.13 -83.29 10.58
CA ARG A 607 1.22 -83.88 10.59
C ARG A 607 1.43 -84.80 11.79
N ALA A 608 0.93 -84.43 12.97
CA ALA A 608 0.98 -85.29 14.15
C ALA A 608 0.14 -86.57 13.95
N GLY A 609 -1.07 -86.44 13.39
CA GLY A 609 -1.90 -87.59 13.00
C GLY A 609 -1.22 -88.51 12.00
N ARG A 610 -0.56 -87.94 10.98
CA ARG A 610 0.24 -88.69 10.01
C ARG A 610 1.38 -89.47 10.68
N ARG A 611 2.14 -88.84 11.59
CA ARG A 611 3.23 -89.50 12.33
C ARG A 611 2.73 -90.64 13.21
N LEU A 612 1.56 -90.49 13.83
CA LEU A 612 0.92 -91.56 14.60
C LEU A 612 0.52 -92.74 13.71
N ALA A 613 -0.04 -92.46 12.52
CA ALA A 613 -0.35 -93.49 11.53
C ALA A 613 0.92 -94.20 11.02
N GLU A 614 1.97 -93.46 10.66
CA GLU A 614 3.28 -94.01 10.26
C GLU A 614 3.88 -94.89 11.37
N ALA A 615 3.88 -94.41 12.62
CA ALA A 615 4.38 -95.18 13.76
C ALA A 615 3.56 -96.47 14.00
N GLU A 616 2.26 -96.47 13.72
CA GLU A 616 1.43 -97.67 13.83
C GLU A 616 1.70 -98.65 12.68
N VAL A 617 1.92 -98.17 11.44
CA VAL A 617 2.41 -99.01 10.33
C VAL A 617 3.73 -99.66 10.70
N ASP A 618 4.68 -98.89 11.24
CA ASP A 618 6.00 -99.39 11.65
C ASP A 618 5.90 -100.39 12.80
N ARG A 619 5.01 -100.17 13.78
CA ARG A 619 4.72 -101.14 14.84
C ARG A 619 4.15 -102.43 14.29
N ILE A 620 3.17 -102.36 13.38
CA ILE A 620 2.58 -103.53 12.75
C ILE A 620 3.66 -104.30 11.97
N ALA A 621 4.47 -103.61 11.18
CA ALA A 621 5.58 -104.19 10.42
C ALA A 621 6.62 -104.86 11.34
N SER A 622 6.97 -104.23 12.47
CA SER A 622 7.93 -104.78 13.44
C SER A 622 7.42 -106.02 14.20
N ARG A 623 6.12 -106.08 14.52
CA ARG A 623 5.52 -107.22 15.23
C ARG A 623 5.35 -108.46 14.36
N HIS A 624 5.13 -108.27 13.07
CA HIS A 624 4.74 -109.35 12.16
C HIS A 624 5.94 -109.88 11.35
N GLY A 625 7.04 -109.13 11.28
CA GLY A 625 8.23 -109.51 10.51
C GLY A 625 7.96 -109.49 8.99
N PRO A 626 9.02 -109.51 8.16
CA PRO A 626 8.90 -109.28 6.71
C PRO A 626 8.06 -110.33 5.96
N MET A 627 7.66 -111.43 6.61
CA MET A 627 6.85 -112.50 5.99
C MET A 627 5.36 -112.50 6.34
N ALA A 628 4.88 -111.66 7.27
CA ALA A 628 3.46 -111.64 7.64
C ALA A 628 2.64 -110.54 6.93
N CYS A 629 3.24 -109.84 5.97
CA CYS A 629 2.53 -108.93 5.06
C CYS A 629 1.54 -109.64 4.11
N THR A 630 1.42 -110.97 4.16
CA THR A 630 0.50 -111.75 3.31
C THR A 630 -0.78 -112.18 4.02
N VAL A 631 -0.93 -111.96 5.34
CA VAL A 631 -2.07 -112.50 6.13
C VAL A 631 -2.81 -111.45 6.98
N LEU A 632 -2.31 -110.21 7.08
CA LEU A 632 -3.12 -109.13 7.64
C LEU A 632 -4.21 -108.73 6.65
N ASP A 633 -5.47 -108.70 7.09
CA ASP A 633 -6.64 -108.31 6.29
C ASP A 633 -6.32 -107.06 5.46
N ASN A 634 -6.28 -107.24 4.13
CA ASN A 634 -5.92 -106.22 3.15
C ASN A 634 -6.70 -104.91 3.37
N ASP A 635 -7.93 -105.00 3.86
CA ASP A 635 -8.81 -103.86 4.09
C ASP A 635 -8.27 -102.91 5.16
N HIS A 636 -7.58 -103.38 6.20
CA HIS A 636 -7.08 -102.50 7.26
C HIS A 636 -5.87 -101.69 6.81
N LEU A 637 -4.95 -102.31 6.07
CA LEU A 637 -3.80 -101.63 5.46
C LEU A 637 -4.22 -100.68 4.32
N LEU A 638 -5.23 -101.06 3.52
CA LEU A 638 -5.78 -100.20 2.48
C LEU A 638 -6.49 -98.98 3.09
N ASN A 639 -7.24 -99.15 4.18
CA ASN A 639 -7.85 -98.03 4.89
C ASN A 639 -6.80 -97.10 5.51
N LEU A 640 -5.75 -97.65 6.13
CA LEU A 640 -4.68 -96.83 6.70
C LEU A 640 -3.89 -96.06 5.63
N LYS A 641 -3.64 -96.68 4.47
CA LYS A 641 -3.02 -96.04 3.31
C LYS A 641 -3.92 -94.94 2.72
N ARG A 642 -5.23 -95.18 2.68
CA ARG A 642 -6.22 -94.18 2.24
C ARG A 642 -6.29 -93.00 3.20
N ASP A 643 -6.28 -93.26 4.50
CA ASP A 643 -6.26 -92.21 5.52
C ASP A 643 -4.96 -91.40 5.48
N TYR A 644 -3.84 -92.06 5.18
CA TYR A 644 -2.56 -91.41 4.94
C TYR A 644 -2.57 -90.50 3.71
N GLU A 645 -3.08 -90.99 2.58
CA GLU A 645 -3.20 -90.22 1.34
C GLU A 645 -4.17 -89.04 1.52
N ASN A 646 -5.32 -89.25 2.16
CA ASN A 646 -6.27 -88.20 2.52
C ASN A 646 -5.65 -87.14 3.45
N ALA A 647 -4.88 -87.54 4.46
CA ALA A 647 -4.17 -86.62 5.34
C ALA A 647 -3.10 -85.84 4.59
N ARG A 648 -2.38 -86.48 3.65
CA ARG A 648 -1.39 -85.84 2.80
C ARG A 648 -2.02 -84.81 1.85
N GLU A 649 -3.13 -85.15 1.21
CA GLU A 649 -3.88 -84.24 0.34
C GLU A 649 -4.44 -83.05 1.12
N ARG A 650 -5.00 -83.28 2.32
CA ARG A 650 -5.44 -82.20 3.21
C ARG A 650 -4.29 -81.28 3.62
N ILE A 651 -3.13 -81.83 3.97
CA ILE A 651 -1.94 -81.03 4.31
C ILE A 651 -1.48 -80.20 3.11
N ASN A 652 -1.46 -80.77 1.90
CA ASN A 652 -1.09 -80.05 0.69
C ASN A 652 -2.07 -78.91 0.39
N HIS A 653 -3.38 -79.18 0.47
CA HIS A 653 -4.42 -78.17 0.24
C HIS A 653 -4.35 -77.02 1.26
N MET A 654 -4.18 -77.33 2.55
CA MET A 654 -4.00 -76.30 3.58
C MET A 654 -2.69 -75.52 3.40
N SER A 655 -1.62 -76.18 2.97
CA SER A 655 -0.33 -75.51 2.70
C SER A 655 -0.46 -74.56 1.52
N GLU A 656 -1.13 -74.94 0.43
CA GLU A 656 -1.43 -74.04 -0.70
C GLU A 656 -2.30 -72.85 -0.27
N LYS A 657 -3.29 -73.08 0.61
CA LYS A 657 -4.13 -72.01 1.14
C LYS A 657 -3.33 -71.03 2.01
N ILE A 658 -2.40 -71.53 2.83
CA ILE A 658 -1.48 -70.69 3.61
C ILE A 658 -0.61 -69.84 2.67
N THR A 659 -0.04 -70.43 1.62
CA THR A 659 0.79 -69.70 0.65
C THR A 659 0.01 -68.56 -0.02
N ARG A 660 -1.23 -68.82 -0.47
CA ARG A 660 -2.07 -67.76 -1.08
C ARG A 660 -2.42 -66.65 -0.10
N LEU A 661 -2.70 -66.99 1.16
CA LEU A 661 -2.97 -65.99 2.19
C LEU A 661 -1.72 -65.16 2.51
N GLN A 662 -0.53 -65.76 2.47
CA GLN A 662 0.73 -65.04 2.65
C GLN A 662 1.02 -64.09 1.48
N GLU A 663 0.76 -64.51 0.24
CA GLU A 663 0.83 -63.63 -0.93
C GLU A 663 -0.11 -62.41 -0.78
N HIS A 664 -1.33 -62.60 -0.27
CA HIS A 664 -2.25 -61.49 0.01
C HIS A 664 -1.77 -60.56 1.13
N VAL A 665 -1.13 -61.08 2.17
CA VAL A 665 -0.53 -60.24 3.23
C VAL A 665 0.64 -59.42 2.66
N ASP A 666 1.51 -60.03 1.86
CA ASP A 666 2.64 -59.35 1.22
C ASP A 666 2.16 -58.23 0.28
N ASP A 667 1.08 -58.46 -0.48
CA ASP A 667 0.43 -57.46 -1.33
C ASP A 667 -0.14 -56.29 -0.52
N LEU A 668 -0.83 -56.57 0.60
CA LEU A 668 -1.36 -55.53 1.49
C LEU A 668 -0.24 -54.72 2.15
N GLU A 669 0.85 -55.35 2.57
CA GLU A 669 2.03 -54.65 3.09
C GLU A 669 2.73 -53.79 2.03
N SER A 670 2.74 -54.23 0.78
CA SER A 670 3.26 -53.46 -0.36
C SER A 670 2.40 -52.22 -0.61
N ILE A 671 1.07 -52.35 -0.62
CA ILE A 671 0.12 -51.25 -0.75
C ILE A 671 0.29 -50.27 0.42
N ASN A 672 0.38 -50.77 1.66
CA ASN A 672 0.59 -49.95 2.85
C ASN A 672 1.90 -49.15 2.77
N ARG A 673 2.99 -49.75 2.27
CA ARG A 673 4.26 -49.04 2.04
C ARG A 673 4.13 -47.93 1.00
N LYS A 674 3.38 -48.15 -0.10
CA LYS A 674 3.14 -47.12 -1.11
C LYS A 674 2.32 -45.95 -0.56
N LEU A 675 1.23 -46.23 0.16
CA LEU A 675 0.40 -45.19 0.77
C LEU A 675 1.16 -44.38 1.82
N LYS A 676 2.01 -45.03 2.62
CA LYS A 676 2.91 -44.32 3.55
C LYS A 676 3.90 -43.40 2.83
N LEU A 677 4.43 -43.83 1.69
CA LEU A 677 5.31 -42.99 0.88
C LEU A 677 4.56 -41.80 0.29
N GLU A 678 3.36 -41.99 -0.24
CA GLU A 678 2.51 -40.90 -0.74
C GLU A 678 2.16 -39.90 0.36
N LEU A 679 1.75 -40.36 1.55
CA LEU A 679 1.55 -39.51 2.72
C LEU A 679 2.82 -38.74 3.10
N SER A 680 3.99 -39.39 3.09
CA SER A 680 5.27 -38.72 3.41
C SER A 680 5.67 -37.66 2.37
N MET A 681 5.26 -37.83 1.11
CA MET A 681 5.52 -36.86 0.05
C MET A 681 4.56 -35.66 0.13
N GLN A 682 3.31 -35.89 0.54
CA GLN A 682 2.31 -34.82 0.70
C GLN A 682 2.50 -34.01 1.99
N THR A 683 3.10 -34.59 3.03
CA THR A 683 3.34 -33.94 4.33
C THR A 683 4.72 -33.32 4.48
N LYS A 684 5.56 -33.33 3.44
CA LYS A 684 6.81 -32.56 3.47
C LYS A 684 6.45 -31.09 3.69
N PRO A 685 6.93 -30.45 4.77
CA PRO A 685 6.75 -29.03 4.94
C PRO A 685 7.32 -28.35 3.70
N LEU A 686 6.56 -27.40 3.14
CA LEU A 686 7.11 -26.37 2.27
C LEU A 686 8.09 -25.58 3.14
N ASP A 687 9.31 -26.11 3.29
CA ASP A 687 10.44 -25.31 3.73
C ASP A 687 10.51 -24.15 2.73
N GLU A 688 10.23 -22.96 3.25
CA GLU A 688 10.17 -21.72 2.52
C GLU A 688 11.44 -21.59 1.67
N ASP A 689 11.28 -21.49 0.35
CA ASP A 689 12.30 -20.98 -0.57
C ASP A 689 12.53 -19.49 -0.24
N THR A 690 13.13 -19.21 0.91
CA THR A 690 13.72 -17.93 1.30
C THR A 690 15.22 -18.01 1.11
N SER A 691 15.68 -18.36 -0.10
CA SER A 691 17.08 -18.18 -0.45
C SER A 691 17.26 -17.85 -1.93
N SER A 692 17.37 -16.55 -2.23
CA SER A 692 18.12 -16.10 -3.42
C SER A 692 18.80 -14.74 -3.30
N ASP A 693 18.61 -13.96 -2.22
CA ASP A 693 19.13 -12.57 -2.18
C ASP A 693 20.34 -12.36 -1.24
N ASP A 694 20.84 -13.40 -0.55
CA ASP A 694 21.94 -13.26 0.42
C ASP A 694 23.35 -13.65 -0.13
N GLU A 695 23.48 -14.03 -1.40
CA GLU A 695 24.79 -14.40 -1.97
C GLU A 695 25.66 -13.19 -2.40
N ASP A 696 25.13 -11.97 -2.43
CA ASP A 696 25.90 -10.78 -2.83
C ASP A 696 26.64 -10.08 -1.66
N GLU A 697 26.35 -10.40 -0.39
CA GLU A 697 26.99 -9.74 0.76
C GLU A 697 28.29 -10.39 1.27
N LYS A 698 28.64 -11.61 0.80
CA LYS A 698 29.88 -12.30 1.24
C LYS A 698 31.15 -11.90 0.48
N MET A 699 31.06 -11.09 -0.58
CA MET A 699 32.23 -10.72 -1.41
C MET A 699 32.98 -9.46 -0.95
N HIS A 700 32.52 -8.73 0.09
CA HIS A 700 33.16 -7.48 0.52
C HIS A 700 33.86 -7.46 1.89
N ALA A 701 33.85 -8.57 2.66
CA ALA A 701 34.45 -8.60 4.01
C ALA A 701 35.92 -9.04 4.08
N ALA A 702 36.62 -9.25 2.96
CA ALA A 702 37.99 -9.77 2.94
C ALA A 702 39.07 -8.72 2.60
N ARG A 703 39.00 -7.50 3.14
CA ARG A 703 40.13 -6.54 3.08
C ARG A 703 40.14 -5.62 4.30
N GLN A 704 40.72 -6.07 5.40
CA GLN A 704 41.44 -5.24 6.39
C GLN A 704 41.91 -6.09 7.57
N SER A 705 43.19 -6.47 7.60
CA SER A 705 44.07 -6.40 8.78
C SER A 705 45.45 -7.05 8.52
N PRO A 706 46.50 -6.66 9.26
CA PRO A 706 47.85 -6.58 8.73
C PRO A 706 48.82 -7.68 9.22
N ALA A 707 49.85 -7.87 8.40
CA ALA A 707 51.23 -8.24 8.72
C ALA A 707 51.47 -9.36 9.76
N LYS A 708 51.97 -10.50 9.25
CA LYS A 708 53.13 -11.21 9.81
C LYS A 708 53.75 -12.16 8.77
N SER A 709 55.00 -11.87 8.42
CA SER A 709 55.97 -12.79 7.78
C SER A 709 56.28 -13.95 8.75
N PRO A 710 56.75 -15.15 8.32
CA PRO A 710 58.03 -15.29 7.63
C PRO A 710 58.12 -16.35 6.50
N ARG A 711 59.05 -16.06 5.57
CA ARG A 711 59.95 -16.99 4.84
C ARG A 711 59.46 -18.41 4.52
N ASN A 712 59.30 -18.71 3.24
CA ASN A 712 60.21 -19.60 2.50
C ASN A 712 59.84 -19.66 1.01
N PHE A 713 60.80 -19.29 0.16
CA PHE A 713 60.90 -19.68 -1.25
C PHE A 713 61.27 -21.18 -1.31
N PRO A 714 60.89 -21.95 -2.36
CA PRO A 714 61.62 -21.84 -3.63
C PRO A 714 60.84 -22.07 -4.95
N LYS A 715 61.44 -21.49 -5.99
CA LYS A 715 61.56 -21.96 -7.39
C LYS A 715 60.37 -21.83 -8.35
N GLU A 716 60.49 -20.77 -9.14
CA GLU A 716 60.41 -20.76 -10.61
C GLU A 716 60.22 -22.12 -11.31
N THR A 717 59.13 -22.23 -12.06
CA THR A 717 59.17 -22.82 -13.41
C THR A 717 58.24 -22.06 -14.34
N ASN A 718 58.85 -21.59 -15.43
CA ASN A 718 58.27 -21.11 -16.67
C ASN A 718 56.97 -21.80 -17.09
N LEU A 719 56.02 -21.02 -17.62
CA LEU A 719 55.33 -21.32 -18.88
C LEU A 719 54.75 -20.02 -19.47
N LYS A 720 55.56 -19.41 -20.33
CA LYS A 720 55.12 -18.54 -21.42
C LYS A 720 54.36 -19.43 -22.41
N THR A 721 53.06 -19.22 -22.61
CA THR A 721 52.38 -19.39 -23.91
C THR A 721 50.89 -19.11 -23.76
N LEU A 722 50.42 -18.05 -24.44
CA LEU A 722 49.08 -17.82 -25.02
C LEU A 722 48.64 -16.36 -24.82
N ALA A 723 49.28 -15.48 -25.57
CA ALA A 723 48.79 -14.14 -25.85
C ALA A 723 48.80 -13.94 -27.37
N GLN A 724 47.72 -14.33 -28.04
CA GLN A 724 47.43 -13.93 -29.42
C GLN A 724 45.91 -13.90 -29.66
N SER A 725 45.30 -12.73 -29.55
CA SER A 725 44.21 -12.32 -30.44
C SER A 725 44.04 -10.79 -30.43
N SER A 726 44.46 -10.22 -31.57
CA SER A 726 43.98 -9.00 -32.25
C SER A 726 43.25 -7.90 -31.46
N PHE A 727 43.99 -6.84 -31.11
CA PHE A 727 43.43 -5.48 -31.03
C PHE A 727 44.02 -4.61 -32.15
N THR A 728 43.16 -3.96 -32.92
CA THR A 728 43.54 -3.08 -34.03
C THR A 728 44.20 -1.78 -33.52
N PRO A 729 45.08 -1.13 -34.30
CA PRO A 729 45.76 0.10 -33.89
C PRO A 729 44.82 1.26 -33.48
N ARG A 730 43.58 1.25 -33.96
CA ARG A 730 42.56 2.27 -33.65
C ARG A 730 41.97 2.11 -32.23
N GLN A 731 41.93 0.89 -31.70
CA GLN A 731 41.42 0.60 -30.35
C GLN A 731 42.45 0.92 -29.23
N ARG A 732 43.76 0.96 -29.56
CA ARG A 732 44.81 1.40 -28.61
C ARG A 732 44.84 2.91 -28.37
N LEU A 733 44.20 3.71 -29.23
CA LEU A 733 44.20 5.17 -29.14
C LEU A 733 43.05 5.74 -28.30
N GLN A 734 41.97 4.98 -28.07
CA GLN A 734 40.85 5.40 -27.21
C GLN A 734 41.10 5.07 -25.72
N LEU A 735 41.84 4.02 -25.41
CA LEU A 735 42.19 3.65 -24.03
C LEU A 735 43.27 4.54 -23.36
N ARG A 736 43.89 5.45 -24.12
CA ARG A 736 44.84 6.44 -23.59
C ARG A 736 44.21 7.78 -23.19
N ARG A 737 42.90 8.01 -23.44
CA ARG A 737 42.22 9.27 -23.11
C ARG A 737 41.37 9.25 -21.83
N LEU A 738 41.33 8.15 -21.10
CA LEU A 738 40.57 8.03 -19.83
C LEU A 738 41.44 7.86 -18.57
N ARG A 739 42.74 8.12 -18.67
CA ARG A 739 43.64 8.30 -17.51
C ARG A 739 44.34 9.64 -17.64
N HIS A 740 43.63 10.73 -17.36
CA HIS A 740 44.15 12.00 -16.84
C HIS A 740 43.01 13.02 -16.87
N GLY A 741 42.39 13.20 -15.70
CA GLY A 741 41.34 14.18 -15.44
C GLY A 741 40.95 14.04 -13.97
N GLY A 742 41.88 14.40 -13.08
CA GLY A 742 41.60 14.48 -11.64
C GLY A 742 40.80 15.72 -11.31
N TRP A 743 39.97 15.66 -10.27
CA TRP A 743 40.36 16.01 -8.90
C TRP A 743 39.91 14.87 -7.96
#